data_AF-A0A522UUD8-F1
#
_entry.id   AF-A0A522UUD8-F1
#
_cell.length_a   1.000
_cell.length_b   1.000
_cell.length_c   1.000
_cell.angle_alpha   90.00
_cell.angle_beta   90.00
_cell.angle_gamma   90.00
#
_symmetry.space_group_name_H-M   'P 1'
#
loop_
_entity.id
_entity.type
_entity.pdbx_description
1 polymer ?
#
loop_
_entity_poly.entity_id
_entity_poly.type
_entity_poly.pdbx_seq_one_letter_code
_entity_poly.pdbx_strand_id
1 'polypeptide(L)'
;MRDKLEVKILALVVILIVIGVISAGVMVSQVEKSSLYSITETSSATTANIIVREIERTMLEGRADMAKALMDSMKGASGVEEVSLLNYQGRQAFDKTAAPTEAEVMKTVAQTKAPRFIRETKKLTFYKPLMNAERCKTCHAADPEVLGAVKLSISIEKEYNNSIKLILFVILATILACMIFSIILWLTIRKMVVIPIQNLEAAASKLTEGDLSFSVQISSTDEIGRFSKAVQGSLLSISGILQRVKEVSRRVTRVTEDVGKEARAVVEGTILETEAINNISASIEQMNASITDISEGTDGLAASAEETAAAMEEMVMSINQITNNTQDMSVAVEATSASIEQLSATIREVSNNSGELAGAAEETQSAILEITSSIKEVETRAKESAQLSDKVRKDAVNLGMVSVEKSIEGMQHIKASVEKTAECISKLGGRSEEIGKILNVIDEITDQTTMLALNAAILAAQAGEHGKGFSVVADEIKDLADRTSVSTQEIGELIQSVQQEVQDAVLAMGEGLKSVETGFKVTNEAVDALRKIVESSKKSSDMAAAIEHSTTEQSKAARLVSEAMERVLNMVGQIAKATTEQNKGIQLIMKATEKIRDVSSHARIATNEQALNSKQISQAVELVSDKSQQISNAIREQKLGSNQIWTSIEKIKDLPRATKDRAFKLDQMVRELLKDAELAVLEMEKFKFASDASSGLLRMGVVPLESPAVMFKKFGPLTEYLGKKLNRKVDLKVAVDFQSAVNDIGQGVTQFCFMTPSTYIEAHKKYNTSVLVKALRDGKPYQHSVIITKNDSNINSLEDLKNRSFAFGDPHSTSSHIAPRGMLLAAGIDIKDLFYYNYLGHHDDIAKAVLNGDFDAGAVMESTAYKYKDLGLRFVKFSDDIPEFNITVSTSLDPVLTSELKAALLALTDNTAEGTSILKSINENYTGFIESADDDYNNVRIMMTKTGLL
;
A
#
# COMPACT_ATOMS: atom_id res chain seq x y z
N MET A 1 -32.24 -33.65 -90.57
CA MET A 1 -33.42 -32.81 -90.89
C MET A 1 -33.00 -31.58 -91.73
N ARG A 2 -32.13 -31.77 -92.73
CA ARG A 2 -31.13 -30.74 -93.12
C ARG A 2 -31.48 -29.92 -94.38
N ASP A 3 -32.49 -30.32 -95.16
CA ASP A 3 -32.78 -29.73 -96.49
C ASP A 3 -33.99 -28.77 -96.52
N LYS A 4 -34.66 -28.55 -95.38
CA LYS A 4 -35.94 -27.82 -95.32
C LYS A 4 -35.84 -26.30 -95.56
N LEU A 5 -34.65 -25.69 -95.50
CA LEU A 5 -34.49 -24.24 -95.71
C LEU A 5 -34.20 -23.90 -97.18
N GLU A 6 -33.29 -24.63 -97.84
CA GLU A 6 -32.95 -24.41 -99.26
C GLU A 6 -34.19 -24.53 -100.17
N VAL A 7 -34.98 -25.60 -100.00
CA VAL A 7 -36.20 -25.84 -100.79
C VAL A 7 -37.25 -24.73 -100.60
N LYS A 8 -37.40 -24.20 -99.38
CA LYS A 8 -38.41 -23.16 -99.08
C LYS A 8 -38.08 -21.81 -99.71
N ILE A 9 -36.80 -21.42 -99.72
CA ILE A 9 -36.38 -20.14 -100.31
C ILE A 9 -36.48 -20.21 -101.84
N LEU A 10 -36.07 -21.33 -102.45
CA LEU A 10 -36.09 -21.49 -103.91
C LEU A 10 -37.52 -21.45 -104.48
N ALA A 11 -38.46 -22.15 -103.83
CA ALA A 11 -39.85 -22.24 -104.30
C ALA A 11 -40.56 -20.88 -104.38
N LEU A 12 -40.24 -19.95 -103.46
CA LEU A 12 -40.91 -18.65 -103.36
C LEU A 12 -40.44 -17.68 -104.46
N VAL A 13 -39.17 -17.75 -104.86
CA VAL A 13 -38.61 -16.91 -105.93
C VAL A 13 -39.16 -17.32 -107.31
N VAL A 14 -39.28 -18.62 -107.59
CA VAL A 14 -39.78 -19.12 -108.88
C VAL A 14 -41.23 -18.71 -109.13
N ILE A 15 -42.09 -18.73 -108.11
CA ILE A 15 -43.50 -18.34 -108.22
C ILE A 15 -43.65 -16.86 -108.60
N LEU A 16 -42.85 -15.97 -108.02
CA LEU A 16 -42.89 -14.53 -108.30
C LEU A 16 -42.52 -14.20 -109.76
N ILE A 17 -41.52 -14.88 -110.32
CA ILE A 17 -41.04 -14.63 -111.69
C ILE A 17 -42.10 -15.00 -112.73
N VAL A 18 -42.81 -16.12 -112.54
CA VAL A 18 -43.87 -16.58 -113.48
C VAL A 18 -45.03 -15.59 -113.54
N ILE A 19 -45.44 -15.02 -112.41
CA ILE A 19 -46.53 -14.03 -112.34
C ILE A 19 -46.16 -12.75 -113.12
N GLY A 20 -44.91 -12.29 -113.01
CA GLY A 20 -44.42 -11.10 -113.70
C GLY A 20 -44.52 -11.20 -115.23
N VAL A 21 -44.06 -12.32 -115.81
CA VAL A 21 -44.04 -12.52 -117.28
C VAL A 21 -45.44 -12.52 -117.88
N ILE A 22 -46.43 -13.13 -117.20
CA ILE A 22 -47.82 -13.18 -117.69
C ILE A 22 -48.44 -11.77 -117.70
N SER A 23 -48.17 -10.95 -116.69
CA SER A 23 -48.73 -9.59 -116.60
C SER A 23 -48.22 -8.67 -117.73
N ALA A 24 -46.95 -8.77 -118.10
CA ALA A 24 -46.36 -7.96 -119.17
C ALA A 24 -46.96 -8.28 -120.56
N GLY A 25 -47.21 -9.55 -120.87
CA GLY A 25 -47.75 -9.97 -122.17
C GLY A 25 -49.15 -9.41 -122.48
N VAL A 26 -50.02 -9.33 -121.47
CA VAL A 26 -51.38 -8.78 -121.62
C VAL A 26 -51.35 -7.27 -121.92
N MET A 27 -50.42 -6.54 -121.29
CA MET A 27 -50.31 -5.09 -121.45
C MET A 27 -49.91 -4.68 -122.88
N VAL A 28 -48.95 -5.39 -123.49
CA VAL A 28 -48.50 -5.12 -124.87
C VAL A 28 -49.65 -5.30 -125.88
N SER A 29 -50.46 -6.35 -125.72
CA SER A 29 -51.56 -6.66 -126.64
C SER A 29 -52.67 -5.59 -126.67
N GLN A 30 -52.95 -4.92 -125.55
CA GLN A 30 -53.93 -3.84 -125.52
C GLN A 30 -53.46 -2.57 -126.25
N VAL A 31 -52.17 -2.24 -126.14
CA VAL A 31 -51.61 -1.01 -126.74
C VAL A 31 -51.64 -1.07 -128.27
N GLU A 32 -51.21 -2.17 -128.88
CA GLU A 32 -51.18 -2.32 -130.35
C GLU A 32 -52.56 -2.17 -130.97
N LYS A 33 -53.59 -2.79 -130.36
CA LYS A 33 -54.97 -2.77 -130.86
C LYS A 33 -55.57 -1.35 -130.85
N SER A 34 -55.17 -0.51 -129.89
CA SER A 34 -55.62 0.89 -129.81
C SER A 34 -55.04 1.73 -130.95
N SER A 35 -53.74 1.61 -131.21
CA SER A 35 -53.04 2.38 -132.23
C SER A 35 -53.58 2.12 -133.64
N LEU A 36 -53.92 0.86 -133.95
CA LEU A 36 -54.41 0.46 -135.27
C LEU A 36 -55.65 1.27 -135.72
N TYR A 37 -56.67 1.37 -134.85
CA TYR A 37 -57.90 2.10 -135.17
C TYR A 37 -57.67 3.62 -135.31
N SER A 38 -56.85 4.23 -134.45
CA SER A 38 -56.63 5.68 -134.47
C SER A 38 -55.99 6.20 -135.76
N ILE A 39 -55.12 5.39 -136.39
CA ILE A 39 -54.43 5.75 -137.63
C ILE A 39 -55.41 5.70 -138.81
N THR A 40 -56.21 4.63 -138.94
CA THR A 40 -57.20 4.49 -140.02
C THR A 40 -58.29 5.56 -139.95
N GLU A 41 -58.74 5.91 -138.73
CA GLU A 41 -59.79 6.91 -138.51
C GLU A 41 -59.36 8.31 -138.97
N THR A 42 -58.11 8.69 -138.68
CA THR A 42 -57.51 9.96 -139.11
C THR A 42 -57.35 10.03 -140.64
N SER A 43 -56.93 8.93 -141.28
CA SER A 43 -56.81 8.85 -142.74
C SER A 43 -58.18 8.99 -143.42
N SER A 44 -59.17 8.25 -142.94
CA SER A 44 -60.56 8.24 -143.45
C SER A 44 -61.19 9.64 -143.42
N ALA A 45 -61.01 10.38 -142.31
CA ALA A 45 -61.51 11.76 -142.17
C ALA A 45 -60.96 12.69 -143.27
N THR A 46 -59.67 12.56 -143.57
CA THR A 46 -58.96 13.42 -144.52
C THR A 46 -59.47 13.20 -145.93
N THR A 47 -59.58 11.95 -146.36
CA THR A 47 -60.12 11.57 -147.68
C THR A 47 -61.54 12.12 -147.88
N ALA A 48 -62.45 11.87 -146.95
CA ALA A 48 -63.85 12.31 -147.08
C ALA A 48 -64.05 13.84 -147.03
N ASN A 49 -63.19 14.59 -146.33
CA ASN A 49 -63.19 16.06 -146.40
C ASN A 49 -62.87 16.57 -147.82
N ILE A 50 -61.98 15.89 -148.55
CA ILE A 50 -61.65 16.22 -149.96
C ILE A 50 -62.88 15.96 -150.84
N ILE A 51 -63.57 14.82 -150.66
CA ILE A 51 -64.78 14.48 -151.43
C ILE A 51 -65.87 15.54 -151.24
N VAL A 52 -66.18 15.93 -150.00
CA VAL A 52 -67.22 16.95 -149.71
C VAL A 52 -66.91 18.28 -150.35
N ARG A 53 -65.66 18.75 -150.28
CA ARG A 53 -65.26 20.05 -150.82
C ARG A 53 -65.42 20.12 -152.34
N GLU A 54 -65.14 19.03 -153.05
CA GLU A 54 -65.25 18.98 -154.51
C GLU A 54 -66.69 18.77 -154.99
N ILE A 55 -67.53 18.11 -154.19
CA ILE A 55 -68.98 18.05 -154.41
C ILE A 55 -69.62 19.43 -154.22
N GLU A 56 -69.28 20.17 -153.16
CA GLU A 56 -69.77 21.54 -152.98
C GLU A 56 -69.39 22.43 -154.17
N ARG A 57 -68.14 22.33 -154.65
CA ARG A 57 -67.65 23.09 -155.80
C ARG A 57 -68.42 22.76 -157.09
N THR A 58 -68.51 21.48 -157.46
CA THR A 58 -69.17 21.05 -158.71
C THR A 58 -70.68 21.35 -158.73
N MET A 59 -71.34 21.30 -157.57
CA MET A 59 -72.75 21.70 -157.44
C MET A 59 -72.95 23.22 -157.58
N LEU A 60 -72.03 24.06 -157.09
CA LEU A 60 -72.06 25.51 -157.29
C LEU A 60 -71.80 25.94 -158.74
N GLU A 61 -71.01 25.16 -159.48
CA GLU A 61 -70.78 25.34 -160.92
C GLU A 61 -72.00 24.88 -161.78
N GLY A 62 -73.08 24.42 -161.16
CA GLY A 62 -74.31 23.97 -161.83
C GLY A 62 -74.20 22.58 -162.50
N ARG A 63 -73.12 21.84 -162.24
CA ARG A 63 -72.78 20.57 -162.89
C ARG A 63 -72.95 19.36 -161.96
N ALA A 64 -74.20 19.09 -161.61
CA ALA A 64 -74.57 17.97 -160.73
C ALA A 64 -74.21 16.57 -161.31
N ASP A 65 -74.08 16.47 -162.63
CA ASP A 65 -73.60 15.31 -163.37
C ASP A 65 -72.11 15.02 -163.09
N MET A 66 -71.26 16.06 -163.02
CA MET A 66 -69.84 15.91 -162.65
C MET A 66 -69.64 15.45 -161.21
N ALA A 67 -70.50 15.90 -160.27
CA ALA A 67 -70.45 15.45 -158.88
C ALA A 67 -70.66 13.93 -158.75
N LYS A 68 -71.56 13.35 -159.57
CA LYS A 68 -71.80 11.90 -159.62
C LYS A 68 -70.59 11.15 -160.21
N ALA A 69 -70.04 11.62 -161.32
CA ALA A 69 -68.87 11.01 -161.95
C ALA A 69 -67.63 10.98 -161.03
N LEU A 70 -67.43 12.03 -160.22
CA LEU A 70 -66.33 12.11 -159.26
C LEU A 70 -66.49 11.13 -158.08
N MET A 71 -67.73 10.78 -157.70
CA MET A 71 -67.96 9.74 -156.70
C MET A 71 -67.72 8.33 -157.23
N ASP A 72 -68.09 8.05 -158.49
CA ASP A 72 -67.85 6.73 -159.07
C ASP A 72 -66.36 6.48 -159.37
N SER A 73 -65.56 7.51 -159.70
CA SER A 73 -64.10 7.35 -159.82
C SER A 73 -63.40 7.11 -158.46
N MET A 74 -63.94 7.68 -157.38
CA MET A 74 -63.42 7.48 -156.01
C MET A 74 -63.60 6.06 -155.47
N LYS A 75 -64.55 5.27 -155.98
CA LYS A 75 -64.74 3.86 -155.59
C LYS A 75 -63.56 2.95 -155.99
N GLY A 76 -62.65 3.42 -156.84
CA GLY A 76 -61.44 2.69 -157.23
C GLY A 76 -60.20 2.96 -156.37
N ALA A 77 -60.29 3.81 -155.34
CA ALA A 77 -59.14 4.19 -154.52
C ALA A 77 -58.71 3.06 -153.57
N SER A 78 -57.39 2.83 -153.46
CA SER A 78 -56.82 1.74 -152.64
C SER A 78 -57.28 1.81 -151.18
N GLY A 79 -57.85 0.71 -150.68
CA GLY A 79 -58.38 0.57 -149.32
C GLY A 79 -59.83 1.01 -149.15
N VAL A 80 -60.43 1.73 -150.09
CA VAL A 80 -61.83 2.20 -150.05
C VAL A 80 -62.75 1.13 -150.64
N GLU A 81 -63.71 0.64 -149.85
CA GLU A 81 -64.71 -0.34 -150.29
C GLU A 81 -65.99 0.30 -150.83
N GLU A 82 -66.38 1.46 -150.31
CA GLU A 82 -67.67 2.08 -150.64
C GLU A 82 -67.57 3.61 -150.52
N VAL A 83 -68.10 4.31 -151.53
CA VAL A 83 -68.32 5.76 -151.50
C VAL A 83 -69.73 6.04 -152.00
N SER A 84 -70.51 6.79 -151.23
CA SER A 84 -71.87 7.19 -151.65
C SER A 84 -72.29 8.53 -151.05
N LEU A 85 -73.01 9.33 -151.85
CA LEU A 85 -73.68 10.54 -151.38
C LEU A 85 -75.06 10.18 -150.85
N LEU A 86 -75.39 10.64 -149.66
CA LEU A 86 -76.70 10.52 -149.04
C LEU A 86 -77.36 11.89 -148.97
N ASN A 87 -78.67 11.96 -149.16
CA ASN A 87 -79.46 13.17 -148.87
C ASN A 87 -79.84 13.23 -147.37
N TYR A 88 -80.46 14.32 -146.94
CA TYR A 88 -80.87 14.53 -145.54
C TYR A 88 -81.81 13.44 -144.97
N GLN A 89 -82.47 12.64 -145.81
CA GLN A 89 -83.33 11.51 -145.40
C GLN A 89 -82.58 10.16 -145.32
N GLY A 90 -81.29 10.11 -145.62
CA GLY A 90 -80.53 8.84 -145.69
C GLY A 90 -80.83 7.99 -146.93
N ARG A 91 -81.36 8.60 -148.00
CA ARG A 91 -81.44 7.99 -149.33
C ARG A 91 -80.19 8.35 -150.12
N GLN A 92 -79.77 7.49 -151.04
CA GLN A 92 -78.69 7.82 -151.97
C GLN A 92 -79.09 9.03 -152.83
N ALA A 93 -78.26 10.07 -152.87
CA ALA A 93 -78.53 11.26 -153.66
C ALA A 93 -78.45 10.94 -155.16
N PHE A 94 -79.17 11.73 -155.97
CA PHE A 94 -79.37 11.54 -157.41
C PHE A 94 -80.23 10.34 -157.84
N ASP A 95 -80.73 9.52 -156.90
CA ASP A 95 -81.79 8.55 -157.16
C ASP A 95 -83.08 8.95 -156.38
N LYS A 96 -84.15 9.28 -157.11
CA LYS A 96 -85.44 9.67 -156.52
C LYS A 96 -86.26 8.45 -156.04
N THR A 97 -85.90 7.25 -156.47
CA THR A 97 -86.56 5.98 -156.12
C THR A 97 -85.89 5.24 -154.96
N ALA A 98 -84.64 5.59 -154.62
CA ALA A 98 -83.88 4.97 -153.54
C ALA A 98 -84.62 4.99 -152.18
N ALA A 99 -84.59 3.85 -151.49
CA ALA A 99 -85.08 3.70 -150.12
C ALA A 99 -84.14 4.41 -149.11
N PRO A 100 -84.65 4.92 -147.99
CA PRO A 100 -83.86 5.63 -146.97
C PRO A 100 -83.14 4.63 -146.05
N THR A 101 -82.18 3.86 -146.58
CA THR A 101 -81.48 2.80 -145.83
C THR A 101 -80.58 3.32 -144.71
N GLU A 102 -80.05 4.54 -144.84
CA GLU A 102 -79.13 5.16 -143.87
C GLU A 102 -79.83 6.21 -142.99
N ALA A 103 -81.17 6.15 -142.88
CA ALA A 103 -81.99 7.16 -142.20
C ALA A 103 -81.57 7.46 -140.76
N GLU A 104 -81.31 6.43 -139.96
CA GLU A 104 -80.98 6.59 -138.52
C GLU A 104 -79.59 7.21 -138.31
N VAL A 105 -78.64 6.86 -139.19
CA VAL A 105 -77.31 7.47 -139.22
C VAL A 105 -77.41 8.92 -139.63
N MET A 106 -78.17 9.23 -140.70
CA MET A 106 -78.37 10.60 -141.17
C MET A 106 -79.12 11.47 -140.17
N LYS A 107 -80.10 10.93 -139.44
CA LYS A 107 -80.80 11.63 -138.35
C LYS A 107 -79.82 12.06 -137.25
N THR A 108 -78.86 11.19 -136.91
CA THR A 108 -77.80 11.52 -135.95
C THR A 108 -76.84 12.59 -136.52
N VAL A 109 -76.38 12.41 -137.76
CA VAL A 109 -75.44 13.33 -138.43
C VAL A 109 -76.05 14.73 -138.66
N ALA A 110 -77.35 14.80 -138.94
CA ALA A 110 -78.08 16.07 -139.06
C ALA A 110 -78.22 16.79 -137.70
N GLN A 111 -78.45 16.05 -136.61
CA GLN A 111 -78.52 16.62 -135.26
C GLN A 111 -77.16 17.11 -134.74
N THR A 112 -76.09 16.31 -134.89
CA THR A 112 -74.77 16.65 -134.35
C THR A 112 -73.98 17.61 -135.24
N LYS A 113 -74.34 17.71 -136.53
CA LYS A 113 -73.60 18.46 -137.57
C LYS A 113 -72.13 18.04 -137.70
N ALA A 114 -71.78 16.89 -137.12
CA ALA A 114 -70.42 16.39 -136.98
C ALA A 114 -70.23 15.07 -137.74
N PRO A 115 -68.99 14.72 -138.13
CA PRO A 115 -68.72 13.45 -138.78
C PRO A 115 -68.93 12.27 -137.81
N ARG A 116 -69.33 11.10 -138.32
CA ARG A 116 -69.53 9.88 -137.52
C ARG A 116 -68.74 8.70 -138.07
N PHE A 117 -68.06 7.98 -137.19
CA PHE A 117 -67.40 6.70 -137.50
C PHE A 117 -68.22 5.52 -136.96
N ILE A 118 -68.19 4.41 -137.68
CA ILE A 118 -68.67 3.10 -137.27
C ILE A 118 -67.51 2.12 -137.44
N ARG A 119 -67.00 1.60 -136.33
CA ARG A 119 -65.86 0.67 -136.27
C ARG A 119 -66.39 -0.77 -136.27
N GLU A 120 -66.13 -1.51 -137.33
CA GLU A 120 -66.39 -2.95 -137.45
C GLU A 120 -65.06 -3.73 -137.35
N THR A 121 -65.12 -5.05 -137.13
CA THR A 121 -63.93 -5.86 -136.79
C THR A 121 -62.83 -5.85 -137.86
N LYS A 122 -63.19 -5.60 -139.13
CA LYS A 122 -62.27 -5.56 -140.28
C LYS A 122 -62.48 -4.35 -141.20
N LYS A 123 -63.41 -3.45 -140.85
CA LYS A 123 -63.90 -2.36 -141.70
C LYS A 123 -64.19 -1.11 -140.86
N LEU A 124 -63.98 0.07 -141.44
CA LEU A 124 -64.25 1.35 -140.82
C LEU A 124 -65.11 2.19 -141.77
N THR A 125 -66.34 2.51 -141.34
CA THR A 125 -67.27 3.32 -142.14
C THR A 125 -67.38 4.72 -141.55
N PHE A 126 -67.26 5.73 -142.40
CA PHE A 126 -67.24 7.16 -142.05
C PHE A 126 -68.35 7.92 -142.77
N TYR A 127 -69.07 8.77 -142.05
CA TYR A 127 -70.11 9.65 -142.58
C TYR A 127 -69.74 11.11 -142.32
N LYS A 128 -69.62 11.91 -143.38
CA LYS A 128 -69.29 13.33 -143.31
C LYS A 128 -70.48 14.18 -143.76
N PRO A 129 -71.10 15.02 -142.90
CA PRO A 129 -72.19 15.89 -143.30
C PRO A 129 -71.79 16.90 -144.40
N LEU A 130 -72.73 17.16 -145.30
CA LEU A 130 -72.76 18.28 -146.25
C LEU A 130 -73.66 19.37 -145.68
N MET A 131 -73.06 20.49 -145.30
CA MET A 131 -73.77 21.61 -144.68
C MET A 131 -74.43 22.48 -145.76
N ASN A 132 -75.63 22.98 -145.49
CA ASN A 132 -76.31 23.98 -146.31
C ASN A 132 -75.70 25.37 -146.05
N ALA A 133 -74.45 25.54 -146.47
CA ALA A 133 -73.72 26.80 -146.35
C ALA A 133 -74.44 27.93 -147.11
N GLU A 134 -74.18 29.20 -146.76
CA GLU A 134 -74.90 30.35 -147.35
C GLU A 134 -74.86 30.40 -148.89
N ARG A 135 -73.76 29.90 -149.47
CA ARG A 135 -73.57 29.74 -150.92
C ARG A 135 -74.43 28.66 -151.58
N CYS A 136 -74.94 27.70 -150.81
CA CYS A 136 -75.83 26.63 -151.30
C CYS A 136 -77.31 27.09 -151.32
N LYS A 137 -77.66 28.11 -150.53
CA LYS A 137 -79.04 28.64 -150.41
C LYS A 137 -79.56 29.37 -151.66
N THR A 138 -78.69 29.66 -152.64
CA THR A 138 -79.10 30.12 -153.97
C THR A 138 -79.79 29.04 -154.81
N CYS A 139 -79.54 27.75 -154.51
CA CYS A 139 -80.11 26.62 -155.25
C CYS A 139 -80.91 25.65 -154.36
N HIS A 140 -80.71 25.68 -153.05
CA HIS A 140 -81.43 24.88 -152.07
C HIS A 140 -82.24 25.75 -151.10
N ALA A 141 -83.36 25.24 -150.62
CA ALA A 141 -84.14 25.93 -149.58
C ALA A 141 -83.31 26.17 -148.32
N ALA A 142 -83.62 27.21 -147.56
CA ALA A 142 -82.86 27.60 -146.37
C ALA A 142 -82.89 26.57 -145.22
N ASP A 143 -83.84 25.64 -145.27
CA ASP A 143 -84.04 24.52 -144.34
C ASP A 143 -84.22 23.24 -145.20
N PRO A 144 -83.51 22.12 -144.95
CA PRO A 144 -82.62 21.82 -143.82
C PRO A 144 -81.20 22.40 -143.88
N GLU A 145 -80.60 22.63 -142.71
CA GLU A 145 -79.19 23.04 -142.52
C GLU A 145 -78.15 21.98 -142.95
N VAL A 146 -78.54 20.71 -143.09
CA VAL A 146 -77.68 19.62 -143.57
C VAL A 146 -78.35 19.03 -144.81
N LEU A 147 -77.72 19.20 -145.97
CA LEU A 147 -78.23 18.73 -147.26
C LEU A 147 -78.13 17.21 -147.41
N GLY A 148 -77.16 16.60 -146.72
CA GLY A 148 -76.80 15.20 -146.89
C GLY A 148 -75.50 14.82 -146.17
N ALA A 149 -74.91 13.70 -146.56
CA ALA A 149 -73.57 13.29 -146.13
C ALA A 149 -72.84 12.45 -147.18
N VAL A 150 -71.50 12.47 -147.14
CA VAL A 150 -70.65 11.49 -147.84
C VAL A 150 -70.40 10.31 -146.91
N LYS A 151 -70.80 9.11 -147.32
CA LYS A 151 -70.37 7.83 -146.73
C LYS A 151 -69.09 7.37 -147.42
N LEU A 152 -68.12 6.92 -146.63
CA LEU A 152 -66.81 6.39 -147.05
C LEU A 152 -66.46 5.18 -146.18
N SER A 153 -66.21 4.01 -146.78
CA SER A 153 -65.86 2.78 -146.04
C SER A 153 -64.46 2.29 -146.39
N ILE A 154 -63.63 1.92 -145.40
CA ILE A 154 -62.23 1.49 -145.58
C ILE A 154 -61.96 0.16 -144.86
N SER A 155 -61.16 -0.74 -145.46
CA SER A 155 -60.79 -2.06 -144.90
C SER A 155 -59.48 -2.05 -144.10
N ILE A 156 -59.35 -2.85 -143.04
CA ILE A 156 -58.18 -2.94 -142.13
C ILE A 156 -57.67 -4.37 -141.87
N GLU A 157 -58.08 -5.34 -142.68
CA GLU A 157 -57.80 -6.77 -142.43
C GLU A 157 -56.31 -7.16 -142.51
N LYS A 158 -55.51 -6.45 -143.33
CA LYS A 158 -54.12 -6.81 -143.60
C LYS A 158 -53.20 -6.50 -142.42
N GLU A 159 -53.37 -5.33 -141.81
CA GLU A 159 -52.56 -4.84 -140.69
C GLU A 159 -52.79 -5.68 -139.43
N TYR A 160 -54.04 -6.09 -139.17
CA TYR A 160 -54.41 -6.90 -138.00
C TYR A 160 -53.67 -8.25 -137.92
N ASN A 161 -53.45 -8.91 -139.06
CA ASN A 161 -52.79 -10.22 -139.11
C ASN A 161 -51.27 -10.15 -138.86
N ASN A 162 -50.63 -9.00 -139.06
CA ASN A 162 -49.19 -8.85 -138.82
C ASN A 162 -48.86 -8.76 -137.32
N SER A 163 -49.66 -8.02 -136.53
CA SER A 163 -49.45 -7.87 -135.08
C SER A 163 -49.44 -9.22 -134.33
N ILE A 164 -50.32 -10.15 -134.71
CA ILE A 164 -50.40 -11.49 -134.06
C ILE A 164 -49.08 -12.27 -134.16
N LYS A 165 -48.35 -12.15 -135.29
CA LYS A 165 -47.07 -12.86 -135.48
C LYS A 165 -45.95 -12.30 -134.60
N LEU A 166 -45.96 -10.98 -134.33
CA LEU A 166 -44.94 -10.32 -133.52
C LEU A 166 -45.03 -10.76 -132.04
N ILE A 167 -46.25 -10.85 -131.50
CA ILE A 167 -46.51 -11.20 -130.10
C ILE A 167 -45.97 -12.59 -129.74
N LEU A 168 -46.14 -13.58 -130.62
CA LEU A 168 -45.70 -14.97 -130.40
C LEU A 168 -44.17 -15.11 -130.24
N PHE A 169 -43.38 -14.26 -130.89
CA PHE A 169 -41.91 -14.30 -130.82
C PHE A 169 -41.37 -13.81 -129.46
N VAL A 170 -41.97 -12.76 -128.89
CA VAL A 170 -41.49 -12.11 -127.66
C VAL A 170 -41.62 -13.03 -126.43
N ILE A 171 -42.69 -13.83 -126.37
CA ILE A 171 -42.97 -14.74 -125.25
C ILE A 171 -41.90 -15.85 -125.15
N LEU A 172 -41.41 -16.37 -126.28
CA LEU A 172 -40.45 -17.48 -126.28
C LEU A 172 -39.08 -17.06 -125.73
N ALA A 173 -38.65 -15.83 -126.01
CA ALA A 173 -37.37 -15.30 -125.56
C ALA A 173 -37.30 -15.06 -124.04
N THR A 174 -38.41 -14.72 -123.39
CA THR A 174 -38.45 -14.38 -121.96
C THR A 174 -38.30 -15.60 -121.05
N ILE A 175 -38.81 -16.76 -121.47
CA ILE A 175 -38.74 -18.01 -120.70
C ILE A 175 -37.29 -18.48 -120.52
N LEU A 176 -36.47 -18.37 -121.58
CA LEU A 176 -35.08 -18.84 -121.58
C LEU A 176 -34.20 -18.07 -120.57
N ALA A 177 -34.39 -16.76 -120.46
CA ALA A 177 -33.62 -15.90 -119.55
C ALA A 177 -33.85 -16.23 -118.07
N CYS A 178 -35.09 -16.58 -117.69
CA CYS A 178 -35.46 -16.88 -116.31
C CYS A 178 -34.79 -18.16 -115.77
N MET A 179 -34.54 -19.13 -116.66
CA MET A 179 -33.98 -20.43 -116.30
C MET A 179 -32.50 -20.31 -115.88
N ILE A 180 -31.72 -19.45 -116.56
CA ILE A 180 -30.30 -19.22 -116.28
C ILE A 180 -30.11 -18.50 -114.93
N PHE A 181 -30.94 -17.48 -114.65
CA PHE A 181 -30.87 -16.70 -113.41
C PHE A 181 -31.05 -17.57 -112.15
N SER A 182 -31.94 -18.56 -112.22
CA SER A 182 -32.30 -19.44 -111.09
C SER A 182 -31.13 -20.32 -110.60
N ILE A 183 -30.23 -20.74 -111.51
CA ILE A 183 -29.09 -21.60 -111.18
C ILE A 183 -27.99 -20.83 -110.42
N ILE A 184 -27.72 -19.58 -110.83
CA ILE A 184 -26.69 -18.73 -110.22
C ILE A 184 -27.05 -18.41 -108.76
N LEU A 185 -28.33 -18.17 -108.48
CA LEU A 185 -28.84 -17.82 -107.14
C LEU A 185 -28.68 -18.96 -106.11
N TRP A 186 -28.75 -20.22 -106.54
CA TRP A 186 -28.60 -21.38 -105.63
C TRP A 186 -27.17 -21.50 -105.08
N LEU A 187 -26.16 -21.31 -105.93
CA LEU A 187 -24.75 -21.45 -105.58
C LEU A 187 -24.27 -20.42 -104.55
N THR A 188 -24.77 -19.18 -104.61
CA THR A 188 -24.40 -18.11 -103.67
C THR A 188 -25.00 -18.31 -102.28
N ILE A 189 -26.29 -18.66 -102.18
CA ILE A 189 -26.97 -18.87 -100.89
C ILE A 189 -26.28 -19.98 -100.07
N ARG A 190 -25.96 -21.11 -100.72
CA ARG A 190 -25.34 -22.27 -100.05
C ARG A 190 -23.98 -21.94 -99.44
N LYS A 191 -23.14 -21.15 -100.13
CA LYS A 191 -21.80 -20.79 -99.65
C LYS A 191 -21.81 -19.70 -98.57
N MET A 192 -22.71 -18.72 -98.66
CA MET A 192 -22.73 -17.57 -97.74
C MET A 192 -23.55 -17.81 -96.46
N VAL A 193 -24.64 -18.60 -96.52
CA VAL A 193 -25.57 -18.72 -95.39
C VAL A 193 -25.49 -20.07 -94.67
N VAL A 194 -25.46 -21.18 -95.43
CA VAL A 194 -25.70 -22.53 -94.85
C VAL A 194 -24.51 -23.06 -94.04
N ILE A 195 -23.29 -22.87 -94.54
CA ILE A 195 -22.07 -23.40 -93.88
C ILE A 195 -21.75 -22.66 -92.57
N PRO A 196 -21.76 -21.31 -92.51
CA PRO A 196 -21.46 -20.58 -91.26
C PRO A 196 -22.41 -20.92 -90.10
N ILE A 197 -23.69 -21.14 -90.37
CA ILE A 197 -24.70 -21.48 -89.35
C ILE A 197 -24.43 -22.85 -88.71
N GLN A 198 -23.95 -23.84 -89.47
CA GLN A 198 -23.65 -25.18 -88.96
C GLN A 198 -22.43 -25.20 -88.01
N ASN A 199 -21.47 -24.29 -88.20
CA ASN A 199 -20.33 -24.16 -87.28
C ASN A 199 -20.74 -23.53 -85.93
N LEU A 200 -21.76 -22.66 -85.93
CA LEU A 200 -22.34 -22.10 -84.71
C LEU A 200 -23.17 -23.13 -83.93
N GLU A 201 -23.89 -24.01 -84.63
CA GLU A 201 -24.59 -25.16 -84.04
C GLU A 201 -23.61 -26.08 -83.28
N ALA A 202 -22.48 -26.45 -83.91
CA ALA A 202 -21.46 -27.28 -83.29
C ALA A 202 -20.80 -26.63 -82.05
N ALA A 203 -20.61 -25.31 -82.08
CA ALA A 203 -20.14 -24.54 -80.93
C ALA A 203 -21.12 -24.55 -79.76
N ALA A 204 -22.43 -24.41 -80.03
CA ALA A 204 -23.46 -24.45 -79.01
C ALA A 204 -23.55 -25.83 -78.32
N SER A 205 -23.38 -26.93 -79.07
CA SER A 205 -23.37 -28.30 -78.50
C SER A 205 -22.25 -28.51 -77.48
N LYS A 206 -21.02 -28.06 -77.79
CA LYS A 206 -19.89 -28.19 -76.86
C LYS A 206 -20.07 -27.36 -75.59
N LEU A 207 -20.69 -26.18 -75.69
CA LEU A 207 -21.04 -25.36 -74.53
C LEU A 207 -22.04 -26.07 -73.60
N THR A 208 -23.02 -26.81 -74.16
CA THR A 208 -23.95 -27.62 -73.34
C THR A 208 -23.31 -28.85 -72.70
N GLU A 209 -22.13 -29.27 -73.14
CA GLU A 209 -21.36 -30.39 -72.58
C GLU A 209 -20.34 -29.95 -71.50
N GLY A 210 -20.24 -28.65 -71.19
CA GLY A 210 -19.32 -28.12 -70.18
C GLY A 210 -17.86 -27.98 -70.62
N ASP A 211 -17.54 -28.32 -71.88
CA ASP A 211 -16.21 -28.13 -72.45
C ASP A 211 -16.05 -26.69 -72.99
N LEU A 212 -15.38 -25.83 -72.21
CA LEU A 212 -15.08 -24.45 -72.59
C LEU A 212 -13.70 -24.28 -73.28
N SER A 213 -13.04 -25.37 -73.66
CA SER A 213 -11.65 -25.34 -74.20
C SER A 213 -11.54 -25.03 -75.70
N PHE A 214 -12.66 -24.90 -76.41
CA PHE A 214 -12.69 -24.71 -77.87
C PHE A 214 -12.81 -23.23 -78.30
N SER A 215 -12.51 -22.95 -79.58
CA SER A 215 -12.67 -21.60 -80.17
C SER A 215 -13.48 -21.62 -81.46
N VAL A 216 -14.21 -20.53 -81.73
CA VAL A 216 -15.10 -20.38 -82.90
C VAL A 216 -14.56 -19.28 -83.80
N GLN A 217 -13.88 -19.65 -84.89
CA GLN A 217 -13.37 -18.71 -85.88
C GLN A 217 -14.19 -18.78 -87.17
N ILE A 218 -15.08 -17.81 -87.38
CA ILE A 218 -15.86 -17.65 -88.62
C ILE A 218 -15.48 -16.33 -89.28
N SER A 219 -14.80 -16.42 -90.41
CA SER A 219 -14.33 -15.27 -91.20
C SER A 219 -15.45 -14.72 -92.09
N SER A 220 -16.44 -14.07 -91.49
CA SER A 220 -17.44 -13.27 -92.19
C SER A 220 -17.56 -11.86 -91.61
N THR A 221 -17.99 -10.90 -92.42
CA THR A 221 -18.23 -9.49 -92.04
C THR A 221 -19.71 -9.14 -91.93
N ASP A 222 -20.59 -10.11 -92.19
CA ASP A 222 -22.05 -10.01 -92.11
C ASP A 222 -22.61 -10.22 -90.68
N GLU A 223 -23.93 -10.37 -90.60
CA GLU A 223 -24.68 -10.68 -89.39
C GLU A 223 -24.19 -11.95 -88.69
N ILE A 224 -23.78 -12.98 -89.45
CA ILE A 224 -23.27 -14.25 -88.90
C ILE A 224 -21.87 -14.05 -88.32
N GLY A 225 -21.04 -13.23 -88.98
CA GLY A 225 -19.73 -12.80 -88.45
C GLY A 225 -19.84 -12.02 -87.13
N ARG A 226 -20.80 -11.09 -87.04
CA ARG A 226 -21.09 -10.35 -85.78
C ARG A 226 -21.59 -11.29 -84.69
N PHE A 227 -22.49 -12.22 -85.00
CA PHE A 227 -23.01 -13.20 -84.04
C PHE A 227 -21.92 -14.15 -83.54
N SER A 228 -21.02 -14.64 -84.40
CA SER A 228 -19.87 -15.46 -84.00
C SER A 228 -18.94 -14.75 -83.01
N LYS A 229 -18.67 -13.45 -83.21
CA LYS A 229 -17.89 -12.65 -82.26
C LYS A 229 -18.60 -12.46 -80.93
N ALA A 230 -19.92 -12.27 -80.93
CA ALA A 230 -20.72 -12.17 -79.72
C ALA A 230 -20.70 -13.48 -78.91
N VAL A 231 -20.87 -14.63 -79.56
CA VAL A 231 -20.77 -15.96 -78.93
C VAL A 231 -19.37 -16.20 -78.35
N GLN A 232 -18.30 -15.84 -79.07
CA GLN A 232 -16.93 -15.95 -78.54
C GLN A 232 -16.67 -15.03 -77.34
N GLY A 233 -17.22 -13.80 -77.35
CA GLY A 233 -17.20 -12.90 -76.20
C GLY A 233 -17.92 -13.49 -74.98
N SER A 234 -19.10 -14.10 -75.19
CA SER A 234 -19.84 -14.79 -74.14
C SER A 234 -19.07 -15.97 -73.55
N LEU A 235 -18.39 -16.79 -74.37
CA LEU A 235 -17.55 -17.90 -73.90
C LEU A 235 -16.41 -17.41 -72.99
N LEU A 236 -15.72 -16.34 -73.37
CA LEU A 236 -14.66 -15.73 -72.55
C LEU A 236 -15.21 -15.13 -71.25
N SER A 237 -16.37 -14.46 -71.30
CA SER A 237 -17.03 -13.95 -70.09
C SER A 237 -17.48 -15.06 -69.14
N ILE A 238 -18.07 -16.15 -69.66
CA ILE A 238 -18.49 -17.31 -68.84
C ILE A 238 -17.29 -17.98 -68.20
N SER A 239 -16.22 -18.26 -68.97
CA SER A 239 -14.97 -18.81 -68.46
C SER A 239 -14.38 -17.94 -67.33
N GLY A 240 -14.32 -16.62 -67.52
CA GLY A 240 -13.86 -15.68 -66.49
C GLY A 240 -14.78 -15.56 -65.27
N ILE A 241 -16.10 -15.69 -65.43
CA ILE A 241 -17.05 -15.76 -64.30
C ILE A 241 -16.82 -17.04 -63.50
N LEU A 242 -16.65 -18.18 -64.16
CA LEU A 242 -16.41 -19.47 -63.50
C LEU A 242 -15.04 -19.51 -62.80
N GLN A 243 -13.98 -18.93 -63.37
CA GLN A 243 -12.71 -18.81 -62.64
C GLN A 243 -12.84 -17.93 -61.39
N ARG A 244 -13.55 -16.79 -61.48
CA ARG A 244 -13.79 -15.92 -60.31
C ARG A 244 -14.65 -16.57 -59.24
N VAL A 245 -15.73 -17.28 -59.60
CA VAL A 245 -16.57 -17.96 -58.59
C VAL A 245 -15.80 -19.14 -57.95
N LYS A 246 -14.91 -19.84 -58.68
CA LYS A 246 -14.02 -20.85 -58.09
C LYS A 246 -13.02 -20.23 -57.09
N GLU A 247 -12.48 -19.06 -57.40
CA GLU A 247 -11.62 -18.30 -56.48
C GLU A 247 -12.38 -17.81 -55.24
N VAL A 248 -13.60 -17.28 -55.42
CA VAL A 248 -14.46 -16.82 -54.33
C VAL A 248 -14.84 -17.99 -53.41
N SER A 249 -15.26 -19.14 -53.93
CA SER A 249 -15.59 -20.31 -53.10
C SER A 249 -14.38 -20.78 -52.30
N ARG A 250 -13.18 -20.86 -52.90
CA ARG A 250 -11.90 -21.16 -52.19
C ARG A 250 -11.48 -20.09 -51.17
N ARG A 251 -12.00 -18.86 -51.27
CA ARG A 251 -11.85 -17.83 -50.24
C ARG A 251 -12.88 -18.01 -49.12
N VAL A 252 -14.12 -18.38 -49.44
CA VAL A 252 -15.15 -18.69 -48.44
C VAL A 252 -14.70 -19.85 -47.57
N THR A 253 -14.21 -20.97 -48.14
CA THR A 253 -13.65 -22.12 -47.41
C THR A 253 -12.64 -21.69 -46.33
N ARG A 254 -11.63 -20.90 -46.69
CA ARG A 254 -10.61 -20.40 -45.75
C ARG A 254 -11.20 -19.49 -44.67
N VAL A 255 -12.08 -18.55 -45.06
CA VAL A 255 -12.76 -17.67 -44.09
C VAL A 255 -13.64 -18.48 -43.13
N THR A 256 -14.30 -19.55 -43.58
CA THR A 256 -15.05 -20.44 -42.68
C THR A 256 -14.16 -21.24 -41.75
N GLU A 257 -12.99 -21.72 -42.21
CA GLU A 257 -12.01 -22.37 -41.33
C GLU A 257 -11.49 -21.41 -40.24
N ASP A 258 -11.13 -20.18 -40.62
CA ASP A 258 -10.69 -19.13 -39.71
C ASP A 258 -11.79 -18.76 -38.69
N VAL A 259 -13.01 -18.45 -39.14
CA VAL A 259 -14.13 -18.10 -38.23
C VAL A 259 -14.51 -19.26 -37.33
N GLY A 260 -14.42 -20.51 -37.80
CA GLY A 260 -14.65 -21.70 -36.96
C GLY A 260 -13.56 -21.89 -35.90
N LYS A 261 -12.31 -21.52 -36.19
CA LYS A 261 -11.21 -21.51 -35.21
C LYS A 261 -11.45 -20.43 -34.15
N GLU A 262 -11.77 -19.20 -34.57
CA GLU A 262 -12.08 -18.09 -33.65
C GLU A 262 -13.30 -18.39 -32.77
N ALA A 263 -14.36 -19.00 -33.33
CA ALA A 263 -15.53 -19.41 -32.55
C ALA A 263 -15.18 -20.40 -31.41
N ARG A 264 -14.24 -21.33 -31.64
CA ARG A 264 -13.76 -22.25 -30.61
C ARG A 264 -12.86 -21.54 -29.58
N ALA A 265 -12.00 -20.63 -30.02
CA ALA A 265 -11.21 -19.79 -29.11
C ALA A 265 -12.09 -18.92 -28.18
N VAL A 266 -13.23 -18.42 -28.68
CA VAL A 266 -14.23 -17.73 -27.86
C VAL A 266 -14.85 -18.67 -26.81
N VAL A 267 -15.16 -19.93 -27.16
CA VAL A 267 -15.67 -20.92 -26.18
C VAL A 267 -14.64 -21.20 -25.08
N GLU A 268 -13.36 -21.37 -25.43
CA GLU A 268 -12.27 -21.54 -24.45
C GLU A 268 -12.10 -20.30 -23.57
N GLY A 269 -12.17 -19.10 -24.16
CA GLY A 269 -12.19 -17.83 -23.44
C GLY A 269 -13.29 -17.73 -22.38
N THR A 270 -14.51 -18.20 -22.68
CA THR A 270 -15.61 -18.18 -21.68
C THR A 270 -15.36 -19.06 -20.45
N ILE A 271 -14.47 -20.07 -20.54
CA ILE A 271 -14.08 -20.89 -19.38
C ILE A 271 -13.20 -20.04 -18.46
N LEU A 272 -12.20 -19.35 -19.02
CA LEU A 272 -11.32 -18.44 -18.28
C LEU A 272 -12.09 -17.24 -17.69
N GLU A 273 -13.06 -16.68 -18.41
CA GLU A 273 -13.96 -15.65 -17.86
C GLU A 273 -14.77 -16.16 -16.66
N THR A 274 -15.27 -17.40 -16.72
CA THR A 274 -16.03 -18.01 -15.62
C THR A 274 -15.15 -18.20 -14.37
N GLU A 275 -13.92 -18.67 -14.56
CA GLU A 275 -12.94 -18.82 -13.48
C GLU A 275 -12.56 -17.46 -12.87
N ALA A 276 -12.29 -16.45 -13.70
CA ALA A 276 -12.01 -15.09 -13.25
C ALA A 276 -13.17 -14.49 -12.44
N ILE A 277 -14.43 -14.67 -12.88
CA ILE A 277 -15.62 -14.20 -12.16
C ILE A 277 -15.76 -14.89 -10.80
N ASN A 278 -15.50 -16.20 -10.71
CA ASN A 278 -15.53 -16.92 -9.44
C ASN A 278 -14.42 -16.43 -8.49
N ASN A 279 -13.20 -16.21 -9.00
CA ASN A 279 -12.08 -15.69 -8.21
C ASN A 279 -12.34 -14.26 -7.70
N ILE A 280 -12.96 -13.38 -8.51
CA ILE A 280 -13.39 -12.06 -8.05
C ILE A 280 -14.51 -12.17 -7.00
N SER A 281 -15.47 -13.10 -7.16
CA SER A 281 -16.53 -13.33 -6.18
C SER A 281 -15.95 -13.69 -4.80
N ALA A 282 -15.04 -14.66 -4.76
CA ALA A 282 -14.36 -15.08 -3.53
C ALA A 282 -13.50 -13.94 -2.92
N SER A 283 -12.84 -13.15 -3.77
CA SER A 283 -12.07 -11.97 -3.33
C SER A 283 -12.95 -10.90 -2.68
N ILE A 284 -14.19 -10.73 -3.14
CA ILE A 284 -15.17 -9.78 -2.56
C ILE A 284 -15.80 -10.33 -1.27
N GLU A 285 -16.05 -11.64 -1.16
CA GLU A 285 -16.43 -12.27 0.11
C GLU A 285 -15.35 -12.08 1.17
N GLN A 286 -14.08 -12.34 0.82
CA GLN A 286 -12.94 -12.11 1.71
C GLN A 286 -12.79 -10.62 2.06
N MET A 287 -12.98 -9.71 1.10
CA MET A 287 -12.96 -8.26 1.36
C MET A 287 -14.05 -7.85 2.36
N ASN A 288 -15.26 -8.41 2.26
CA ASN A 288 -16.34 -8.14 3.21
C ASN A 288 -16.06 -8.67 4.62
N ALA A 289 -15.39 -9.82 4.73
CA ALA A 289 -14.90 -10.32 6.01
C ALA A 289 -13.87 -9.34 6.60
N SER A 290 -12.82 -8.97 5.86
CA SER A 290 -11.81 -8.01 6.34
C SER A 290 -12.38 -6.62 6.68
N ILE A 291 -13.36 -6.12 5.93
CA ILE A 291 -14.10 -4.87 6.27
C ILE A 291 -14.79 -4.99 7.64
N THR A 292 -15.27 -6.19 8.00
CA THR A 292 -15.91 -6.45 9.29
C THR A 292 -14.85 -6.52 10.41
N ASP A 293 -13.77 -7.26 10.21
CA ASP A 293 -12.66 -7.37 11.18
C ASP A 293 -12.03 -6.00 11.49
N ILE A 294 -11.81 -5.16 10.47
CA ILE A 294 -11.28 -3.80 10.64
C ILE A 294 -12.31 -2.92 11.37
N SER A 295 -13.62 -3.12 11.17
CA SER A 295 -14.67 -2.39 11.90
C SER A 295 -14.62 -2.70 13.40
N GLU A 296 -14.59 -3.99 13.76
CA GLU A 296 -14.50 -4.42 15.17
C GLU A 296 -13.19 -3.92 15.83
N GLY A 297 -12.07 -3.97 15.09
CA GLY A 297 -10.79 -3.41 15.57
C GLY A 297 -10.82 -1.88 15.74
N THR A 298 -11.59 -1.16 14.93
CA THR A 298 -11.76 0.31 15.01
C THR A 298 -12.62 0.71 16.21
N ASP A 299 -13.73 -0.01 16.44
CA ASP A 299 -14.60 0.20 17.60
C ASP A 299 -13.84 -0.12 18.91
N GLY A 300 -13.04 -1.18 18.93
CA GLY A 300 -12.13 -1.49 20.04
C GLY A 300 -11.08 -0.40 20.29
N LEU A 301 -10.48 0.16 19.23
CA LEU A 301 -9.53 1.27 19.33
C LEU A 301 -10.17 2.54 19.90
N ALA A 302 -11.43 2.83 19.55
CA ALA A 302 -12.18 3.96 20.11
C ALA A 302 -12.42 3.77 21.61
N ALA A 303 -12.88 2.59 22.04
CA ALA A 303 -13.10 2.28 23.46
C ALA A 303 -11.81 2.38 24.29
N SER A 304 -10.69 1.85 23.78
CA SER A 304 -9.38 1.99 24.46
C SER A 304 -8.88 3.43 24.51
N ALA A 305 -9.23 4.28 23.53
CA ALA A 305 -8.90 5.70 23.59
C ALA A 305 -9.71 6.41 24.69
N GLU A 306 -11.01 6.14 24.83
CA GLU A 306 -11.84 6.69 25.92
C GLU A 306 -11.34 6.26 27.31
N GLU A 307 -11.02 4.97 27.50
CA GLU A 307 -10.45 4.46 28.76
C GLU A 307 -9.12 5.13 29.10
N THR A 308 -8.24 5.29 28.10
CA THR A 308 -6.95 5.97 28.29
C THR A 308 -7.16 7.45 28.64
N ALA A 309 -8.13 8.13 28.03
CA ALA A 309 -8.45 9.53 28.35
C ALA A 309 -8.86 9.70 29.82
N ALA A 310 -9.74 8.84 30.33
CA ALA A 310 -10.15 8.85 31.73
C ALA A 310 -8.97 8.60 32.69
N ALA A 311 -8.10 7.63 32.38
CA ALA A 311 -6.88 7.39 33.16
C ALA A 311 -5.91 8.58 33.15
N MET A 312 -5.87 9.36 32.07
CA MET A 312 -5.07 10.59 32.02
C MET A 312 -5.62 11.70 32.91
N GLU A 313 -6.95 11.84 33.03
CA GLU A 313 -7.56 12.82 33.96
C GLU A 313 -7.22 12.49 35.42
N GLU A 314 -7.33 11.22 35.82
CA GLU A 314 -6.94 10.75 37.16
C GLU A 314 -5.43 10.94 37.42
N MET A 315 -4.59 10.76 36.40
CA MET A 315 -3.16 11.05 36.50
C MET A 315 -2.90 12.55 36.75
N VAL A 316 -3.60 13.46 36.07
CA VAL A 316 -3.48 14.91 36.30
C VAL A 316 -3.89 15.28 37.73
N MET A 317 -4.96 14.68 38.26
CA MET A 317 -5.36 14.88 39.66
C MET A 317 -4.26 14.40 40.63
N SER A 318 -3.69 13.22 40.38
CA SER A 318 -2.62 12.64 41.18
C SER A 318 -1.34 13.49 41.18
N ILE A 319 -0.97 14.04 40.01
CA ILE A 319 0.18 14.96 39.83
C ILE A 319 0.01 16.23 40.68
N ASN A 320 -1.19 16.81 40.71
CA ASN A 320 -1.49 17.98 41.55
C ASN A 320 -1.38 17.65 43.05
N GLN A 321 -1.87 16.49 43.47
CA GLN A 321 -1.75 16.04 44.86
C GLN A 321 -0.29 15.79 45.28
N ILE A 322 0.50 15.16 44.42
CA ILE A 322 1.95 14.96 44.68
C ILE A 322 2.67 16.31 44.76
N THR A 323 2.34 17.26 43.86
CA THR A 323 2.92 18.61 43.88
C THR A 323 2.68 19.29 45.24
N ASN A 324 1.44 19.29 45.73
CA ASN A 324 1.12 19.85 47.06
C ASN A 324 1.88 19.13 48.18
N ASN A 325 1.91 17.79 48.18
CA ASN A 325 2.65 17.02 49.18
C ASN A 325 4.16 17.32 49.19
N THR A 326 4.79 17.55 48.02
CA THR A 326 6.22 17.94 47.95
C THR A 326 6.46 19.36 48.46
N GLN A 327 5.50 20.27 48.28
CA GLN A 327 5.56 21.62 48.82
C GLN A 327 5.47 21.61 50.35
N ASP A 328 4.50 20.88 50.90
CA ASP A 328 4.34 20.71 52.36
C ASP A 328 5.57 20.03 52.99
N MET A 329 6.12 19.01 52.33
CA MET A 329 7.38 18.36 52.74
C MET A 329 8.55 19.36 52.77
N SER A 330 8.66 20.26 51.79
CA SER A 330 9.71 21.29 51.78
C SER A 330 9.61 22.23 52.98
N VAL A 331 8.40 22.66 53.34
CA VAL A 331 8.16 23.51 54.52
C VAL A 331 8.49 22.76 55.81
N ALA A 332 8.10 21.48 55.92
CA ALA A 332 8.40 20.64 57.08
C ALA A 332 9.91 20.41 57.26
N VAL A 333 10.66 20.23 56.16
CA VAL A 333 12.13 20.09 56.15
C VAL A 333 12.81 21.36 56.65
N GLU A 334 12.34 22.55 56.25
CA GLU A 334 12.90 23.83 56.71
C GLU A 334 12.63 24.09 58.20
N ALA A 335 11.39 23.83 58.67
CA ALA A 335 11.06 23.89 60.10
C ALA A 335 11.87 22.88 60.94
N THR A 336 12.10 21.67 60.41
CA THR A 336 12.93 20.65 61.06
C THR A 336 14.39 21.09 61.13
N SER A 337 14.92 21.70 60.06
CA SER A 337 16.30 22.24 60.01
C SER A 337 16.52 23.32 61.08
N ALA A 338 15.61 24.28 61.21
CA ALA A 338 15.67 25.31 62.25
C ALA A 338 15.60 24.70 63.66
N SER A 339 14.75 23.68 63.87
CA SER A 339 14.66 22.97 65.14
C SER A 339 15.96 22.24 65.52
N ILE A 340 16.67 21.71 64.52
CA ILE A 340 17.97 21.06 64.71
C ILE A 340 19.06 22.08 65.10
N GLU A 341 19.09 23.25 64.45
CA GLU A 341 20.03 24.32 64.82
C GLU A 341 19.81 24.79 66.27
N GLN A 342 18.55 24.97 66.67
CA GLN A 342 18.20 25.31 68.06
C GLN A 342 18.62 24.21 69.05
N LEU A 343 18.35 22.93 68.77
CA LEU A 343 18.80 21.80 69.60
C LEU A 343 20.33 21.75 69.72
N SER A 344 21.06 22.04 68.63
CA SER A 344 22.52 22.09 68.61
C SER A 344 23.07 23.21 69.52
N ALA A 345 22.40 24.36 69.57
CA ALA A 345 22.72 25.44 70.51
C ALA A 345 22.46 25.01 71.97
N THR A 346 21.28 24.44 72.26
CA THR A 346 20.93 23.99 73.63
C THR A 346 21.85 22.87 74.13
N ILE A 347 22.30 21.95 73.28
CA ILE A 347 23.29 20.92 73.64
C ILE A 347 24.63 21.54 74.06
N ARG A 348 25.09 22.59 73.38
CA ARG A 348 26.32 23.32 73.76
C ARG A 348 26.14 24.04 75.09
N GLU A 349 24.99 24.67 75.32
CA GLU A 349 24.66 25.31 76.58
C GLU A 349 24.63 24.31 77.75
N VAL A 350 23.96 23.17 77.60
CA VAL A 350 23.98 22.08 78.59
C VAL A 350 25.39 21.56 78.85
N SER A 351 26.24 21.46 77.82
CA SER A 351 27.65 21.08 77.97
C SER A 351 28.43 22.09 78.81
N ASN A 352 28.24 23.39 78.58
CA ASN A 352 28.91 24.45 79.34
C ASN A 352 28.44 24.46 80.81
N ASN A 353 27.12 24.46 81.03
CA ASN A 353 26.51 24.44 82.37
C ASN A 353 26.93 23.20 83.18
N SER A 354 27.17 22.06 82.50
CA SER A 354 27.73 20.86 83.13
C SER A 354 29.17 21.05 83.60
N GLY A 355 29.99 21.78 82.83
CA GLY A 355 31.36 22.12 83.20
C GLY A 355 31.42 23.11 84.38
N GLU A 356 30.55 24.13 84.38
CA GLU A 356 30.41 25.05 85.52
C GLU A 356 29.96 24.33 86.79
N LEU A 357 29.00 23.40 86.68
CA LEU A 357 28.54 22.58 87.81
C LEU A 357 29.63 21.63 88.34
N ALA A 358 30.53 21.13 87.49
CA ALA A 358 31.71 20.38 87.94
C ALA A 358 32.62 21.26 88.81
N GLY A 359 32.99 22.44 88.33
CA GLY A 359 33.85 23.39 89.06
C GLY A 359 33.26 23.79 90.40
N ALA A 360 31.96 24.13 90.44
CA ALA A 360 31.28 24.48 91.68
C ALA A 360 31.24 23.31 92.70
N ALA A 361 31.14 22.06 92.23
CA ALA A 361 31.19 20.88 93.09
C ALA A 361 32.63 20.62 93.62
N GLU A 362 33.67 20.81 92.80
CA GLU A 362 35.07 20.71 93.22
C GLU A 362 35.47 21.81 94.23
N GLU A 363 35.01 23.04 94.04
CA GLU A 363 35.16 24.15 95.00
C GLU A 363 34.45 23.83 96.33
N THR A 364 33.20 23.35 96.27
CA THR A 364 32.44 22.96 97.47
C THR A 364 33.12 21.80 98.21
N GLN A 365 33.64 20.81 97.49
CA GLN A 365 34.38 19.70 98.05
C GLN A 365 35.68 20.17 98.74
N SER A 366 36.36 21.18 98.19
CA SER A 366 37.54 21.79 98.78
C SER A 366 37.21 22.57 100.07
N ALA A 367 36.15 23.36 100.05
CA ALA A 367 35.66 24.08 101.24
C ALA A 367 35.23 23.13 102.38
N ILE A 368 34.64 21.97 102.06
CA ILE A 368 34.28 20.95 103.05
C ILE A 368 35.50 20.28 103.69
N LEU A 369 36.61 20.12 102.96
CA LEU A 369 37.87 19.64 103.55
C LEU A 369 38.44 20.66 104.55
N GLU A 370 38.40 21.95 104.23
CA GLU A 370 38.82 23.02 105.14
C GLU A 370 37.93 23.07 106.40
N ILE A 371 36.60 23.06 106.24
CA ILE A 371 35.63 22.99 107.34
C ILE A 371 35.90 21.77 108.24
N THR A 372 36.20 20.60 107.65
CA THR A 372 36.51 19.39 108.42
C THR A 372 37.79 19.55 109.26
N SER A 373 38.79 20.26 108.74
CA SER A 373 40.00 20.62 109.48
C SER A 373 39.69 21.57 110.65
N SER A 374 38.91 22.64 110.41
CA SER A 374 38.49 23.57 111.45
C SER A 374 37.66 22.91 112.55
N ILE A 375 36.74 22.00 112.21
CA ILE A 375 35.98 21.20 113.18
C ILE A 375 36.92 20.40 114.09
N LYS A 376 37.98 19.81 113.55
CA LYS A 376 38.97 19.05 114.31
C LYS A 376 39.80 19.93 115.25
N GLU A 377 40.13 21.16 114.84
CA GLU A 377 40.76 22.12 115.75
C GLU A 377 39.80 22.51 116.89
N VAL A 378 38.54 22.87 116.59
CA VAL A 378 37.55 23.25 117.61
C VAL A 378 37.29 22.12 118.61
N GLU A 379 37.18 20.87 118.16
CA GLU A 379 37.09 19.68 119.03
C GLU A 379 38.30 19.60 119.99
N THR A 380 39.50 19.82 119.47
CA THR A 380 40.74 19.79 120.26
C THR A 380 40.76 20.93 121.29
N ARG A 381 40.39 22.16 120.89
CA ARG A 381 40.30 23.33 121.78
C ARG A 381 39.23 23.16 122.87
N ALA A 382 38.09 22.57 122.54
CA ALA A 382 37.04 22.27 123.51
C ALA A 382 37.57 21.30 124.58
N LYS A 383 38.26 20.23 124.17
CA LYS A 383 38.90 19.26 125.07
C LYS A 383 39.96 19.89 125.97
N GLU A 384 40.83 20.74 125.42
CA GLU A 384 41.81 21.54 126.20
C GLU A 384 41.10 22.43 127.24
N SER A 385 40.03 23.12 126.84
CA SER A 385 39.24 24.01 127.70
C SER A 385 38.53 23.26 128.84
N ALA A 386 37.97 22.08 128.56
CA ALA A 386 37.36 21.22 129.57
C ALA A 386 38.38 20.75 130.61
N GLN A 387 39.57 20.33 130.17
CA GLN A 387 40.66 19.91 131.05
C GLN A 387 41.20 21.06 131.90
N LEU A 388 41.42 22.24 131.31
CA LEU A 388 41.85 23.44 132.03
C LEU A 388 40.79 23.87 133.06
N SER A 389 39.51 23.82 132.69
CA SER A 389 38.41 24.13 133.60
C SER A 389 38.41 23.19 134.80
N ASP A 390 38.41 21.86 134.60
CA ASP A 390 38.45 20.91 135.72
C ASP A 390 39.71 21.06 136.60
N LYS A 391 40.86 21.46 136.02
CA LYS A 391 42.05 21.81 136.80
C LYS A 391 41.81 23.05 137.67
N VAL A 392 41.33 24.16 137.11
CA VAL A 392 41.00 25.38 137.88
C VAL A 392 39.99 25.08 139.00
N ARG A 393 39.01 24.23 138.74
CA ARG A 393 38.03 23.75 139.73
C ARG A 393 38.71 23.01 140.88
N LYS A 394 39.62 22.08 140.58
CA LYS A 394 40.38 21.30 141.56
C LYS A 394 41.32 22.18 142.37
N ASP A 395 42.04 23.10 141.74
CA ASP A 395 42.97 24.01 142.40
C ASP A 395 42.21 24.99 143.33
N ALA A 396 41.07 25.53 142.88
CA ALA A 396 40.23 26.40 143.70
C ALA A 396 39.66 25.71 144.96
N VAL A 397 39.20 24.45 144.84
CA VAL A 397 38.69 23.67 145.99
C VAL A 397 39.83 23.20 146.90
N ASN A 398 40.84 22.52 146.35
CA ASN A 398 41.83 21.79 147.15
C ASN A 398 42.96 22.67 147.70
N LEU A 399 43.27 23.78 147.03
CA LEU A 399 44.34 24.71 147.44
C LEU A 399 43.74 26.04 147.91
N GLY A 400 42.87 26.65 147.08
CA GLY A 400 42.28 27.96 147.35
C GLY A 400 41.45 27.98 148.64
N MET A 401 40.36 27.22 148.68
CA MET A 401 39.44 27.23 149.83
C MET A 401 40.12 26.77 151.12
N VAL A 402 40.95 25.72 151.06
CA VAL A 402 41.72 25.22 152.22
C VAL A 402 42.71 26.26 152.77
N SER A 403 43.32 27.08 151.91
CA SER A 403 44.24 28.15 152.35
C SER A 403 43.47 29.30 153.02
N VAL A 404 42.29 29.64 152.50
CA VAL A 404 41.42 30.68 153.07
C VAL A 404 40.82 30.21 154.40
N GLU A 405 40.43 28.94 154.52
CA GLU A 405 39.94 28.34 155.78
C GLU A 405 40.99 28.42 156.90
N LYS A 406 42.25 28.09 156.61
CA LYS A 406 43.38 28.29 157.56
C LYS A 406 43.59 29.76 157.94
N SER A 407 43.31 30.70 157.05
CA SER A 407 43.34 32.14 157.38
C SER A 407 42.18 32.53 158.32
N ILE A 408 40.99 31.92 158.18
CA ILE A 408 39.88 32.10 159.12
C ILE A 408 40.26 31.58 160.51
N GLU A 409 40.83 30.38 160.61
CA GLU A 409 41.36 29.81 161.87
C GLU A 409 42.43 30.74 162.49
N GLY A 410 43.38 31.23 161.67
CA GLY A 410 44.39 32.20 162.10
C GLY A 410 43.78 33.49 162.66
N MET A 411 42.75 34.03 162.01
CA MET A 411 42.03 35.23 162.51
C MET A 411 41.25 34.94 163.80
N GLN A 412 40.74 33.72 164.01
CA GLN A 412 40.12 33.32 165.29
C GLN A 412 41.15 33.31 166.42
N HIS A 413 42.34 32.76 166.18
CA HIS A 413 43.44 32.79 167.13
C HIS A 413 43.92 34.21 167.45
N ILE A 414 44.05 35.08 166.44
CA ILE A 414 44.43 36.49 166.66
C ILE A 414 43.35 37.21 167.47
N LYS A 415 42.06 37.05 167.12
CA LYS A 415 40.94 37.65 167.88
C LYS A 415 41.01 37.28 169.36
N ALA A 416 41.08 35.98 169.66
CA ALA A 416 41.14 35.49 171.04
C ALA A 416 42.39 35.99 171.79
N SER A 417 43.53 36.16 171.09
CA SER A 417 44.75 36.72 171.68
C SER A 417 44.62 38.21 171.99
N VAL A 418 43.96 39.00 171.13
CA VAL A 418 43.71 40.43 171.35
C VAL A 418 42.68 40.64 172.47
N GLU A 419 41.59 39.87 172.49
CA GLU A 419 40.59 39.90 173.59
C GLU A 419 41.25 39.61 174.95
N LYS A 420 42.07 38.57 175.03
CA LYS A 420 42.81 38.21 176.25
C LYS A 420 43.84 39.26 176.67
N THR A 421 44.49 39.93 175.70
CA THR A 421 45.43 41.02 175.97
C THR A 421 44.70 42.25 176.50
N ALA A 422 43.55 42.61 175.90
CA ALA A 422 42.68 43.68 176.39
C ALA A 422 42.17 43.42 177.81
N GLU A 423 41.75 42.19 178.13
CA GLU A 423 41.34 41.78 179.48
C GLU A 423 42.48 41.93 180.49
N CYS A 424 43.70 41.51 180.13
CA CYS A 424 44.88 41.62 181.00
C CYS A 424 45.27 43.08 181.26
N ILE A 425 45.23 43.93 180.22
CA ILE A 425 45.51 45.36 180.31
C ILE A 425 44.42 46.08 181.14
N SER A 426 43.14 45.73 180.96
CA SER A 426 42.04 46.25 181.77
C SER A 426 42.20 45.90 183.26
N LYS A 427 42.61 44.66 183.58
CA LYS A 427 42.95 44.26 184.95
C LYS A 427 44.16 45.02 185.53
N LEU A 428 45.15 45.33 184.69
CA LEU A 428 46.28 46.18 185.08
C LEU A 428 45.81 47.60 185.41
N GLY A 429 44.92 48.18 184.60
CA GLY A 429 44.32 49.50 184.86
C GLY A 429 43.58 49.57 186.19
N GLY A 430 42.73 48.59 186.49
CA GLY A 430 42.04 48.51 187.78
C GLY A 430 43.00 48.38 188.97
N ARG A 431 44.13 47.67 188.81
CA ARG A 431 45.19 47.60 189.83
C ARG A 431 45.94 48.93 189.98
N SER A 432 46.23 49.63 188.89
CA SER A 432 46.84 50.97 188.95
C SER A 432 45.91 52.01 189.57
N GLU A 433 44.59 51.88 189.41
CA GLU A 433 43.59 52.69 190.12
C GLU A 433 43.57 52.38 191.64
N GLU A 434 43.68 51.11 192.01
CA GLU A 434 43.79 50.66 193.42
C GLU A 434 45.08 51.16 194.08
N ILE A 435 46.22 51.11 193.38
CA ILE A 435 47.49 51.70 193.85
C ILE A 435 47.34 53.22 194.02
N GLY A 436 46.70 53.93 193.08
CA GLY A 436 46.42 55.36 193.21
C GLY A 436 45.64 55.71 194.48
N LYS A 437 44.64 54.90 194.85
CA LYS A 437 43.89 55.06 196.11
C LYS A 437 44.76 54.81 197.34
N ILE A 438 45.67 53.83 197.28
CA ILE A 438 46.61 53.55 198.38
C ILE A 438 47.59 54.73 198.56
N LEU A 439 48.09 55.32 197.48
CA LEU A 439 49.00 56.47 197.54
C LEU A 439 48.34 57.67 198.21
N ASN A 440 47.08 57.99 197.88
CA ASN A 440 46.33 59.05 198.57
C ASN A 440 46.23 58.80 200.09
N VAL A 441 46.02 57.56 200.52
CA VAL A 441 45.99 57.20 201.95
C VAL A 441 47.37 57.29 202.59
N ILE A 442 48.44 56.96 201.87
CA ILE A 442 49.83 57.13 202.36
C ILE A 442 50.13 58.62 202.54
N ASP A 443 49.73 59.47 201.59
CA ASP A 443 49.94 60.92 201.65
C ASP A 443 49.20 61.54 202.85
N GLU A 444 47.92 61.16 203.06
CA GLU A 444 47.14 61.51 204.27
C GLU A 444 47.82 61.04 205.57
N ILE A 445 48.42 59.84 205.58
CA ILE A 445 49.16 59.31 206.74
C ILE A 445 50.46 60.09 206.97
N THR A 446 51.18 60.49 205.92
CA THR A 446 52.39 61.30 206.06
C THR A 446 52.07 62.68 206.62
N ASP A 447 50.99 63.33 206.16
CA ASP A 447 50.49 64.59 206.74
C ASP A 447 50.16 64.45 208.23
N GLN A 448 49.45 63.38 208.62
CA GLN A 448 49.18 63.09 210.03
C GLN A 448 50.46 62.79 210.82
N THR A 449 51.46 62.15 210.21
CA THR A 449 52.73 61.80 210.85
C THR A 449 53.59 63.04 211.06
N THR A 450 53.65 63.97 210.10
CA THR A 450 54.28 65.29 210.25
C THR A 450 53.60 66.11 211.36
N MET A 451 52.27 66.04 211.49
CA MET A 451 51.52 66.68 212.58
C MET A 451 51.78 66.03 213.96
N LEU A 452 51.90 64.71 214.04
CA LEU A 452 52.25 63.98 215.27
C LEU A 452 53.69 64.25 215.69
N ALA A 453 54.63 64.27 214.73
CA ALA A 453 56.02 64.65 214.93
C ALA A 453 56.14 66.08 215.47
N LEU A 454 55.42 67.04 214.89
CA LEU A 454 55.38 68.41 215.38
C LEU A 454 54.87 68.51 216.82
N ASN A 455 53.80 67.79 217.17
CA ASN A 455 53.30 67.73 218.56
C ASN A 455 54.30 67.08 219.51
N ALA A 456 55.02 66.04 219.08
CA ALA A 456 56.08 65.41 219.86
C ALA A 456 57.28 66.35 220.09
N ALA A 457 57.67 67.14 219.08
CA ALA A 457 58.74 68.15 219.20
C ALA A 457 58.36 69.26 220.20
N ILE A 458 57.11 69.73 220.16
CA ILE A 458 56.57 70.72 221.12
C ILE A 458 56.62 70.16 222.55
N LEU A 459 56.13 68.93 222.77
CA LEU A 459 56.16 68.29 224.10
C LEU A 459 57.58 68.03 224.60
N ALA A 460 58.52 67.67 223.70
CA ALA A 460 59.92 67.49 224.03
C ALA A 460 60.58 68.80 224.50
N ALA A 461 60.30 69.92 223.83
CA ALA A 461 60.76 71.24 224.26
C ALA A 461 60.20 71.63 225.65
N GLN A 462 58.95 71.24 225.93
CA GLN A 462 58.26 71.57 227.19
C GLN A 462 58.79 70.78 228.40
N ALA A 463 59.41 69.60 228.20
CA ALA A 463 60.03 68.79 229.25
C ALA A 463 61.45 69.26 229.67
N GLY A 464 61.98 70.33 229.07
CA GLY A 464 63.23 70.98 229.49
C GLY A 464 64.46 70.08 229.39
N GLU A 465 65.32 70.11 230.42
CA GLU A 465 66.55 69.28 230.49
C GLU A 465 66.29 67.78 230.33
N HIS A 466 65.11 67.28 230.70
CA HIS A 466 64.72 65.87 230.53
C HIS A 466 64.15 65.57 229.13
N GLY A 467 63.82 66.58 228.33
CA GLY A 467 63.15 66.44 227.02
C GLY A 467 64.07 66.36 225.80
N LYS A 468 65.35 66.75 225.92
CA LYS A 468 66.30 66.85 224.79
C LYS A 468 66.38 65.59 223.92
N GLY A 469 66.30 64.40 224.53
CA GLY A 469 66.34 63.13 223.79
C GLY A 469 65.10 62.86 222.92
N PHE A 470 63.94 63.41 223.28
CA PHE A 470 62.70 63.25 222.52
C PHE A 470 62.61 64.21 221.31
N SER A 471 63.21 65.40 221.40
CA SER A 471 63.14 66.40 220.32
C SER A 471 63.80 65.91 219.03
N VAL A 472 64.95 65.25 219.15
CA VAL A 472 65.70 64.71 218.01
C VAL A 472 64.90 63.63 217.28
N VAL A 473 64.20 62.77 218.02
CA VAL A 473 63.33 61.74 217.43
C VAL A 473 62.13 62.35 216.72
N ALA A 474 61.57 63.45 217.25
CA ALA A 474 60.44 64.13 216.65
C ALA A 474 60.82 64.82 215.32
N ASP A 475 61.94 65.54 215.27
CA ASP A 475 62.42 66.16 214.02
C ASP A 475 62.76 65.10 212.94
N GLU A 476 63.35 63.96 213.34
CA GLU A 476 63.65 62.85 212.42
C GLU A 476 62.37 62.19 211.84
N ILE A 477 61.32 62.02 212.65
CA ILE A 477 60.03 61.50 212.17
C ILE A 477 59.38 62.48 211.19
N LYS A 478 59.54 63.79 211.40
CA LYS A 478 59.06 64.81 210.45
C LYS A 478 59.81 64.74 209.12
N ASP A 479 61.15 64.75 209.12
CA ASP A 479 61.93 64.67 207.87
C ASP A 479 61.59 63.38 207.08
N LEU A 480 61.42 62.26 207.80
CA LEU A 480 60.99 61.00 207.19
C LEU A 480 59.58 61.09 206.58
N ALA A 481 58.63 61.74 207.25
CA ALA A 481 57.27 61.93 206.75
C ALA A 481 57.21 62.89 205.55
N ASP A 482 57.88 64.05 205.62
CA ASP A 482 57.96 65.02 204.52
C ASP A 482 58.61 64.38 203.27
N ARG A 483 59.69 63.60 203.45
CA ARG A 483 60.32 62.83 202.36
C ARG A 483 59.42 61.72 201.81
N THR A 484 58.61 61.10 202.65
CA THR A 484 57.68 60.04 202.23
C THR A 484 56.51 60.62 201.44
N SER A 485 55.98 61.80 201.79
CA SER A 485 54.96 62.49 200.99
C SER A 485 55.49 62.85 199.59
N VAL A 486 56.67 63.47 199.49
CA VAL A 486 57.30 63.79 198.18
C VAL A 486 57.46 62.54 197.30
N SER A 487 57.99 61.44 197.86
CA SER A 487 58.10 60.18 197.12
C SER A 487 56.73 59.57 196.76
N THR A 488 55.71 59.75 197.60
CA THR A 488 54.34 59.29 197.33
C THR A 488 53.71 60.07 196.18
N GLN A 489 53.97 61.39 196.11
CA GLN A 489 53.52 62.26 195.03
C GLN A 489 54.21 61.93 193.69
N GLU A 490 55.52 61.70 193.68
CA GLU A 490 56.26 61.23 192.49
C GLU A 490 55.73 59.88 191.98
N ILE A 491 55.44 58.93 192.87
CA ILE A 491 54.82 57.65 192.50
C ILE A 491 53.37 57.88 192.02
N GLY A 492 52.66 58.86 192.56
CA GLY A 492 51.33 59.29 192.11
C GLY A 492 51.32 59.72 190.64
N GLU A 493 52.26 60.60 190.25
CA GLU A 493 52.43 61.03 188.85
C GLU A 493 52.76 59.85 187.92
N LEU A 494 53.67 58.95 188.34
CA LEU A 494 53.99 57.73 187.59
C LEU A 494 52.78 56.82 187.41
N ILE A 495 51.98 56.61 188.46
CA ILE A 495 50.77 55.79 188.40
C ILE A 495 49.70 56.44 187.52
N GLN A 496 49.58 57.77 187.52
CA GLN A 496 48.68 58.48 186.60
C GLN A 496 49.13 58.33 185.13
N SER A 497 50.44 58.36 184.85
CA SER A 497 50.98 58.05 183.53
C SER A 497 50.67 56.61 183.10
N VAL A 498 50.87 55.63 184.00
CA VAL A 498 50.53 54.21 183.73
C VAL A 498 49.02 54.01 183.50
N GLN A 499 48.15 54.74 184.20
CA GLN A 499 46.70 54.71 183.97
C GLN A 499 46.35 55.23 182.56
N GLN A 500 47.00 56.31 182.11
CA GLN A 500 46.83 56.85 180.75
C GLN A 500 47.34 55.88 179.68
N GLU A 501 48.55 55.34 179.84
CA GLU A 501 49.13 54.35 178.91
C GLU A 501 48.25 53.08 178.80
N VAL A 502 47.66 52.63 179.92
CA VAL A 502 46.69 51.53 179.92
C VAL A 502 45.42 51.89 179.16
N GLN A 503 44.89 53.11 179.32
CA GLN A 503 43.71 53.57 178.58
C GLN A 503 43.99 53.59 177.06
N ASP A 504 45.12 54.14 176.64
CA ASP A 504 45.54 54.20 175.25
C ASP A 504 45.77 52.78 174.68
N ALA A 505 46.34 51.86 175.47
CA ALA A 505 46.51 50.48 175.07
C ALA A 505 45.16 49.72 174.94
N VAL A 506 44.16 49.99 175.79
CA VAL A 506 42.80 49.42 175.62
C VAL A 506 42.15 49.94 174.33
N LEU A 507 42.31 51.23 174.01
CA LEU A 507 41.82 51.82 172.75
C LEU A 507 42.48 51.14 171.55
N ALA A 508 43.81 50.98 171.55
CA ALA A 508 44.55 50.29 170.50
C ALA A 508 44.14 48.82 170.34
N MET A 509 43.86 48.09 171.43
CA MET A 509 43.32 46.73 171.35
C MET A 509 41.90 46.69 170.76
N GLY A 510 41.07 47.71 171.02
CA GLY A 510 39.76 47.88 170.40
C GLY A 510 39.83 48.09 168.88
N GLU A 511 40.76 48.93 168.42
CA GLU A 511 41.07 49.08 166.99
C GLU A 511 41.65 47.80 166.38
N GLY A 512 42.46 47.05 167.13
CA GLY A 512 42.95 45.73 166.77
C GLY A 512 41.83 44.73 166.53
N LEU A 513 40.84 44.64 167.43
CA LEU A 513 39.67 43.75 167.26
C LEU A 513 38.85 44.11 166.02
N LYS A 514 38.61 45.40 165.78
CA LYS A 514 37.92 45.89 164.58
C LYS A 514 38.68 45.56 163.29
N SER A 515 40.02 45.58 163.35
CA SER A 515 40.88 45.20 162.23
C SER A 515 40.82 43.69 161.94
N VAL A 516 40.77 42.86 162.99
CA VAL A 516 40.59 41.39 162.84
C VAL A 516 39.19 41.04 162.33
N GLU A 517 38.14 41.72 162.80
CA GLU A 517 36.77 41.58 162.28
C GLU A 517 36.68 41.97 160.79
N THR A 518 37.39 43.02 160.39
CA THR A 518 37.54 43.38 158.97
C THR A 518 38.29 42.29 158.19
N GLY A 519 39.32 41.69 158.79
CA GLY A 519 40.03 40.53 158.24
C GLY A 519 39.12 39.32 158.01
N PHE A 520 38.24 38.98 158.96
CA PHE A 520 37.23 37.94 158.77
C PHE A 520 36.30 38.23 157.60
N LYS A 521 35.81 39.47 157.48
CA LYS A 521 34.91 39.87 156.39
C LYS A 521 35.57 39.66 155.03
N VAL A 522 36.78 40.19 154.82
CA VAL A 522 37.53 40.03 153.56
C VAL A 522 37.84 38.55 153.27
N THR A 523 38.16 37.76 154.30
CA THR A 523 38.45 36.33 154.15
C THR A 523 37.21 35.53 153.74
N ASN A 524 36.02 35.86 154.28
CA ASN A 524 34.75 35.28 153.82
C ASN A 524 34.37 35.72 152.40
N GLU A 525 34.58 36.98 152.04
CA GLU A 525 34.40 37.47 150.66
C GLU A 525 35.29 36.70 149.67
N ALA A 526 36.51 36.31 150.08
CA ALA A 526 37.39 35.45 149.28
C ALA A 526 36.86 34.00 149.15
N VAL A 527 36.22 33.42 150.18
CA VAL A 527 35.54 32.12 150.07
C VAL A 527 34.43 32.20 149.03
N ASP A 528 33.59 33.23 149.06
CA ASP A 528 32.50 33.39 148.10
C ASP A 528 32.98 33.64 146.67
N ALA A 529 34.09 34.36 146.50
CA ALA A 529 34.77 34.51 145.21
C ALA A 529 35.25 33.14 144.68
N LEU A 530 35.88 32.31 145.53
CA LEU A 530 36.32 30.96 145.16
C LEU A 530 35.15 30.02 144.82
N ARG A 531 34.03 30.09 145.56
CA ARG A 531 32.80 29.33 145.20
C ARG A 531 32.29 29.73 143.81
N LYS A 532 32.25 31.03 143.49
CA LYS A 532 31.86 31.54 142.16
C LYS A 532 32.83 31.08 141.06
N ILE A 533 34.14 31.00 141.35
CA ILE A 533 35.13 30.42 140.42
C ILE A 533 34.84 28.94 140.17
N VAL A 534 34.57 28.14 141.22
CA VAL A 534 34.23 26.71 141.11
C VAL A 534 32.96 26.49 140.28
N GLU A 535 31.91 27.27 140.51
CA GLU A 535 30.67 27.21 139.73
C GLU A 535 30.88 27.63 138.27
N SER A 536 31.59 28.73 138.03
CA SER A 536 31.87 29.23 136.67
C SER A 536 32.75 28.25 135.89
N SER A 537 33.76 27.70 136.54
CA SER A 537 34.64 26.66 136.00
C SER A 537 33.86 25.39 135.63
N LYS A 538 32.91 24.95 136.46
CA LYS A 538 32.00 23.86 136.09
C LYS A 538 31.20 24.20 134.83
N LYS A 539 30.56 25.39 134.77
CA LYS A 539 29.81 25.83 133.59
C LYS A 539 30.67 25.89 132.32
N SER A 540 31.94 26.30 132.42
CA SER A 540 32.88 26.26 131.30
C SER A 540 33.20 24.83 130.84
N SER A 541 33.34 23.87 131.77
CA SER A 541 33.54 22.46 131.45
C SER A 541 32.30 21.84 130.78
N ASP A 542 31.11 22.12 131.30
CA ASP A 542 29.84 21.67 130.72
C ASP A 542 29.63 22.26 129.30
N MET A 543 29.98 23.54 129.10
CA MET A 543 29.95 24.20 127.78
C MET A 543 30.93 23.58 126.79
N ALA A 544 32.15 23.25 127.23
CA ALA A 544 33.15 22.61 126.39
C ALA A 544 32.71 21.21 125.92
N ALA A 545 32.05 20.43 126.78
CA ALA A 545 31.46 19.14 126.40
C ALA A 545 30.29 19.30 125.39
N ALA A 546 29.49 20.37 125.51
CA ALA A 546 28.46 20.68 124.51
C ALA A 546 29.05 21.06 123.15
N ILE A 547 30.20 21.74 123.12
CA ILE A 547 30.95 22.03 121.89
C ILE A 547 31.48 20.73 121.26
N GLU A 548 32.10 19.83 122.04
CA GLU A 548 32.59 18.52 121.56
C GLU A 548 31.47 17.65 120.94
N HIS A 549 30.28 17.66 121.53
CA HIS A 549 29.12 17.00 120.94
C HIS A 549 28.68 17.67 119.62
N SER A 550 28.65 19.00 119.59
CA SER A 550 28.25 19.77 118.40
C SER A 550 29.24 19.61 117.23
N THR A 551 30.56 19.59 117.49
CA THR A 551 31.58 19.34 116.47
C THR A 551 31.50 17.91 115.92
N THR A 552 31.12 16.94 116.75
CA THR A 552 30.89 15.55 116.32
C THR A 552 29.73 15.46 115.31
N GLU A 553 28.60 16.15 115.57
CA GLU A 553 27.49 16.19 114.60
C GLU A 553 27.83 17.00 113.35
N GLN A 554 28.56 18.13 113.48
CA GLN A 554 29.06 18.89 112.33
C GLN A 554 29.99 18.06 111.43
N SER A 555 30.84 17.21 112.01
CA SER A 555 31.72 16.29 111.24
C SER A 555 30.90 15.30 110.41
N LYS A 556 29.82 14.74 110.96
CA LYS A 556 28.89 13.88 110.20
C LYS A 556 28.21 14.64 109.07
N ALA A 557 27.75 15.87 109.34
CA ALA A 557 27.10 16.71 108.34
C ALA A 557 28.06 17.08 107.19
N ALA A 558 29.30 17.46 107.50
CA ALA A 558 30.34 17.74 106.50
C ALA A 558 30.61 16.50 105.61
N ARG A 559 30.67 15.30 106.19
CA ARG A 559 30.83 14.06 105.42
C ARG A 559 29.64 13.80 104.48
N LEU A 560 28.41 14.03 104.93
CA LEU A 560 27.21 13.91 104.08
C LEU A 560 27.22 14.90 102.90
N VAL A 561 27.73 16.12 103.10
CA VAL A 561 27.90 17.09 101.99
C VAL A 561 28.98 16.61 101.01
N SER A 562 30.10 16.06 101.50
CA SER A 562 31.13 15.46 100.63
C SER A 562 30.59 14.29 99.82
N GLU A 563 29.87 13.35 100.46
CA GLU A 563 29.19 12.22 99.78
C GLU A 563 28.15 12.70 98.74
N ALA A 564 27.53 13.87 98.96
CA ALA A 564 26.61 14.48 98.00
C ALA A 564 27.34 15.13 96.81
N MET A 565 28.46 15.83 97.03
CA MET A 565 29.26 16.43 95.96
C MET A 565 29.90 15.38 95.05
N GLU A 566 30.36 14.25 95.61
CA GLU A 566 30.83 13.11 94.81
C GLU A 566 29.72 12.56 93.89
N ARG A 567 28.46 12.51 94.36
CA ARG A 567 27.31 12.13 93.51
C ARG A 567 27.01 13.17 92.43
N VAL A 568 27.15 14.47 92.73
CA VAL A 568 26.99 15.55 91.73
C VAL A 568 28.05 15.41 90.62
N LEU A 569 29.32 15.20 90.97
CA LEU A 569 30.39 14.98 89.98
C LEU A 569 30.14 13.74 89.10
N ASN A 570 29.70 12.62 89.70
CA ASN A 570 29.29 11.44 88.94
C ASN A 570 28.10 11.72 88.00
N MET A 571 27.12 12.50 88.44
CA MET A 571 25.97 12.89 87.63
C MET A 571 26.37 13.82 86.47
N VAL A 572 27.28 14.77 86.70
CA VAL A 572 27.87 15.61 85.64
C VAL A 572 28.58 14.76 84.59
N GLY A 573 29.34 13.74 84.99
CA GLY A 573 29.96 12.79 84.07
C GLY A 573 28.95 12.02 83.20
N GLN A 574 27.79 11.65 83.76
CA GLN A 574 26.69 11.04 83.00
C GLN A 574 26.03 12.04 82.04
N ILE A 575 25.82 13.29 82.45
CA ILE A 575 25.27 14.34 81.60
C ILE A 575 26.22 14.60 80.42
N ALA A 576 27.52 14.81 80.66
CA ALA A 576 28.51 15.03 79.59
C ALA A 576 28.53 13.89 78.55
N LYS A 577 28.40 12.64 78.99
CA LYS A 577 28.25 11.47 78.09
C LYS A 577 26.94 11.54 77.30
N ALA A 578 25.81 11.83 77.93
CA ALA A 578 24.51 11.95 77.26
C ALA A 578 24.52 13.08 76.21
N THR A 579 25.03 14.26 76.57
CA THR A 579 25.21 15.42 75.68
C THR A 579 26.08 15.09 74.47
N THR A 580 27.13 14.28 74.65
CA THR A 580 28.00 13.81 73.56
C THR A 580 27.25 12.89 72.59
N GLU A 581 26.46 11.94 73.09
CA GLU A 581 25.66 11.05 72.23
C GLU A 581 24.51 11.79 71.54
N GLN A 582 23.84 12.73 72.23
CA GLN A 582 22.82 13.59 71.62
C GLN A 582 23.39 14.43 70.47
N ASN A 583 24.60 14.96 70.59
CA ASN A 583 25.27 15.70 69.51
C ASN A 583 25.50 14.82 68.27
N LYS A 584 25.93 13.56 68.44
CA LYS A 584 26.00 12.58 67.34
C LYS A 584 24.61 12.33 66.73
N GLY A 585 23.58 12.22 67.56
CA GLY A 585 22.19 12.11 67.14
C GLY A 585 21.76 13.27 66.23
N ILE A 586 22.05 14.51 66.65
CA ILE A 586 21.81 15.71 65.83
C ILE A 586 22.50 15.61 64.47
N GLN A 587 23.78 15.23 64.42
CA GLN A 587 24.52 15.09 63.15
C GLN A 587 23.89 14.06 62.19
N LEU A 588 23.28 12.99 62.73
CA LEU A 588 22.53 12.02 61.91
C LEU A 588 21.20 12.59 61.43
N ILE A 589 20.47 13.32 62.27
CA ILE A 589 19.20 13.97 61.90
C ILE A 589 19.43 15.07 60.85
N MET A 590 20.53 15.84 60.94
CA MET A 590 20.94 16.82 59.91
C MET A 590 21.07 16.15 58.54
N LYS A 591 21.85 15.07 58.45
CA LYS A 591 22.06 14.31 57.20
C LYS A 591 20.77 13.68 56.67
N ALA A 592 19.88 13.22 57.56
CA ALA A 592 18.57 12.71 57.15
C ALA A 592 17.69 13.82 56.58
N THR A 593 17.68 15.00 57.20
CA THR A 593 16.89 16.17 56.75
C THR A 593 17.39 16.71 55.41
N GLU A 594 18.71 16.77 55.20
CA GLU A 594 19.35 17.07 53.92
C GLU A 594 18.94 16.05 52.84
N LYS A 595 18.98 14.75 53.15
CA LYS A 595 18.51 13.68 52.23
C LYS A 595 17.03 13.84 51.86
N ILE A 596 16.16 14.24 52.79
CA ILE A 596 14.74 14.47 52.53
C ILE A 596 14.54 15.71 51.65
N ARG A 597 15.36 16.77 51.83
CA ARG A 597 15.38 17.95 50.95
C ARG A 597 15.68 17.56 49.50
N ASP A 598 16.69 16.72 49.28
CA ASP A 598 17.05 16.20 47.96
C ASP A 598 15.92 15.37 47.34
N VAL A 599 15.33 14.44 48.11
CA VAL A 599 14.21 13.61 47.65
C VAL A 599 12.99 14.47 47.29
N SER A 600 12.66 15.49 48.08
CA SER A 600 11.55 16.42 47.79
C SER A 600 11.82 17.22 46.51
N SER A 601 13.06 17.66 46.30
CA SER A 601 13.49 18.34 45.07
C SER A 601 13.34 17.45 43.83
N HIS A 602 13.83 16.21 43.91
CA HIS A 602 13.71 15.21 42.83
C HIS A 602 12.24 14.85 42.54
N ALA A 603 11.43 14.63 43.57
CA ALA A 603 10.01 14.34 43.42
C ALA A 603 9.28 15.48 42.70
N ARG A 604 9.58 16.74 43.03
CA ARG A 604 9.03 17.92 42.34
C ARG A 604 9.42 17.98 40.86
N ILE A 605 10.68 17.68 40.52
CA ILE A 605 11.16 17.64 39.13
C ILE A 605 10.43 16.55 38.34
N ALA A 606 10.42 15.31 38.86
CA ALA A 606 9.76 14.18 38.22
C ALA A 606 8.25 14.40 38.04
N THR A 607 7.58 15.01 39.03
CA THR A 607 6.15 15.34 38.94
C THR A 607 5.87 16.36 37.83
N ASN A 608 6.75 17.34 37.64
CA ASN A 608 6.63 18.35 36.59
C ASN A 608 6.91 17.77 35.19
N GLU A 609 7.87 16.84 35.06
CA GLU A 609 8.08 16.07 33.82
C GLU A 609 6.87 15.17 33.51
N GLN A 610 6.30 14.51 34.52
CA GLN A 610 5.13 13.66 34.35
C GLN A 610 3.87 14.46 33.97
N ALA A 611 3.75 15.73 34.42
CA ALA A 611 2.71 16.65 33.94
C ALA A 611 2.83 16.95 32.44
N LEU A 612 4.06 17.13 31.93
CA LEU A 612 4.32 17.33 30.50
C LEU A 612 3.98 16.07 29.69
N ASN A 613 4.44 14.90 30.14
CA ASN A 613 4.18 13.62 29.50
C ASN A 613 2.68 13.28 29.50
N SER A 614 1.99 13.56 30.62
CA SER A 614 0.55 13.36 30.75
C SER A 614 -0.22 14.16 29.69
N LYS A 615 0.14 15.44 29.50
CA LYS A 615 -0.42 16.28 28.44
C LYS A 615 -0.15 15.74 27.02
N GLN A 616 1.05 15.22 26.76
CA GLN A 616 1.38 14.62 25.46
C GLN A 616 0.56 13.37 25.17
N ILE A 617 0.33 12.51 26.18
CA ILE A 617 -0.51 11.32 26.03
C ILE A 617 -1.96 11.71 25.78
N SER A 618 -2.52 12.69 26.51
CA SER A 618 -3.88 13.19 26.22
C SER A 618 -4.04 13.68 24.77
N GLN A 619 -3.03 14.39 24.23
CA GLN A 619 -3.03 14.83 22.82
C GLN A 619 -2.92 13.66 21.83
N ALA A 620 -2.15 12.62 22.17
CA ALA A 620 -2.05 11.41 21.35
C ALA A 620 -3.36 10.61 21.35
N VAL A 621 -4.05 10.54 22.49
CA VAL A 621 -5.36 9.88 22.64
C VAL A 621 -6.45 10.61 21.85
N GLU A 622 -6.48 11.95 21.91
CA GLU A 622 -7.38 12.78 21.09
C GLU A 622 -7.16 12.52 19.58
N LEU A 623 -5.90 12.44 19.14
CA LEU A 623 -5.55 12.10 17.76
C LEU A 623 -5.97 10.67 17.37
N VAL A 624 -5.81 9.68 18.26
CA VAL A 624 -6.25 8.30 18.01
C VAL A 624 -7.78 8.23 17.87
N SER A 625 -8.53 8.99 18.68
CA SER A 625 -9.99 9.09 18.59
C SER A 625 -10.44 9.68 17.25
N ASP A 626 -9.85 10.82 16.82
CA ASP A 626 -10.11 11.41 15.49
C ASP A 626 -9.79 10.43 14.34
N LYS A 627 -8.66 9.71 14.43
CA LYS A 627 -8.27 8.73 13.41
C LYS A 627 -9.18 7.51 13.39
N SER A 628 -9.63 7.03 14.54
CA SER A 628 -10.61 5.94 14.61
C SER A 628 -11.93 6.35 13.95
N GLN A 629 -12.42 7.57 14.22
CA GLN A 629 -13.63 8.10 13.59
C GLN A 629 -13.49 8.26 12.06
N GLN A 630 -12.30 8.64 11.57
CA GLN A 630 -12.01 8.71 10.13
C GLN A 630 -11.95 7.31 9.47
N ILE A 631 -11.35 6.33 10.14
CA ILE A 631 -11.29 4.94 9.68
C ILE A 631 -12.71 4.34 9.62
N SER A 632 -13.53 4.52 10.67
CA SER A 632 -14.92 4.07 10.71
C SER A 632 -15.76 4.62 9.54
N ASN A 633 -15.53 5.89 9.16
CA ASN A 633 -16.14 6.48 7.97
C ASN A 633 -15.66 5.82 6.66
N ALA A 634 -14.36 5.57 6.51
CA ALA A 634 -13.81 4.92 5.32
C ALA A 634 -14.29 3.46 5.17
N ILE A 635 -14.38 2.70 6.26
CA ILE A 635 -14.94 1.32 6.29
C ILE A 635 -16.39 1.32 5.78
N ARG A 636 -17.20 2.29 6.20
CA ARG A 636 -18.59 2.44 5.76
C ARG A 636 -18.70 2.71 4.26
N GLU A 637 -17.82 3.53 3.69
CA GLU A 637 -17.72 3.75 2.24
C GLU A 637 -17.25 2.50 1.50
N GLN A 638 -16.22 1.82 2.02
CA GLN A 638 -15.69 0.59 1.42
C GLN A 638 -16.71 -0.55 1.41
N LYS A 639 -17.54 -0.67 2.46
CA LYS A 639 -18.66 -1.61 2.54
C LYS A 639 -19.73 -1.33 1.48
N LEU A 640 -20.04 -0.06 1.23
CA LEU A 640 -20.95 0.35 0.14
C LEU A 640 -20.37 0.01 -1.24
N GLY A 641 -19.08 0.30 -1.46
CA GLY A 641 -18.37 -0.04 -2.71
C GLY A 641 -18.31 -1.55 -2.96
N SER A 642 -17.96 -2.34 -1.95
CA SER A 642 -17.91 -3.81 -2.02
C SER A 642 -19.28 -4.41 -2.41
N ASN A 643 -20.37 -3.93 -1.79
CA ASN A 643 -21.72 -4.35 -2.14
C ASN A 643 -22.12 -3.98 -3.60
N GLN A 644 -21.64 -2.84 -4.12
CA GLN A 644 -21.84 -2.47 -5.52
C GLN A 644 -21.06 -3.36 -6.48
N ILE A 645 -19.83 -3.74 -6.13
CA ILE A 645 -19.03 -4.70 -6.90
C ILE A 645 -19.71 -6.07 -6.89
N TRP A 646 -20.12 -6.58 -5.73
CA TRP A 646 -20.87 -7.84 -5.60
C TRP A 646 -22.09 -7.89 -6.54
N THR A 647 -22.93 -6.86 -6.48
CA THR A 647 -24.12 -6.72 -7.36
C THR A 647 -23.76 -6.67 -8.85
N SER A 648 -22.57 -6.18 -9.19
CA SER A 648 -22.08 -6.12 -10.58
C SER A 648 -21.54 -7.48 -11.04
N ILE A 649 -20.83 -8.20 -10.17
CA ILE A 649 -20.35 -9.57 -10.39
C ILE A 649 -21.52 -10.53 -10.59
N GLU A 650 -22.57 -10.42 -9.78
CA GLU A 650 -23.79 -11.22 -9.91
C GLU A 650 -24.47 -11.04 -11.29
N LYS A 651 -24.45 -9.82 -11.86
CA LYS A 651 -24.99 -9.54 -13.20
C LYS A 651 -24.15 -10.09 -14.35
N ILE A 652 -22.82 -10.21 -14.20
CA ILE A 652 -21.95 -10.75 -15.25
C ILE A 652 -21.79 -12.26 -15.19
N LYS A 653 -22.19 -12.91 -14.09
CA LYS A 653 -22.05 -14.36 -13.87
C LYS A 653 -22.64 -15.24 -14.98
N ASP A 654 -23.73 -14.80 -15.61
CA ASP A 654 -24.39 -15.53 -16.71
C ASP A 654 -23.89 -15.15 -18.12
N LEU A 655 -23.07 -14.09 -18.26
CA LEU A 655 -22.57 -13.65 -19.59
C LEU A 655 -21.71 -14.72 -20.29
N PRO A 656 -20.72 -15.38 -19.65
CA PRO A 656 -19.91 -16.41 -20.31
C PRO A 656 -20.76 -17.55 -20.88
N ARG A 657 -21.83 -17.94 -20.16
CA ARG A 657 -22.79 -18.95 -20.62
C ARG A 657 -23.53 -18.51 -21.88
N ALA A 658 -24.04 -17.27 -21.91
CA ALA A 658 -24.72 -16.72 -23.07
C ALA A 658 -23.77 -16.51 -24.28
N THR A 659 -22.52 -16.15 -24.03
CA THR A 659 -21.48 -16.03 -25.07
C THR A 659 -21.11 -17.39 -25.66
N LYS A 660 -20.94 -18.41 -24.82
CA LYS A 660 -20.70 -19.80 -25.22
C LYS A 660 -21.81 -20.34 -26.13
N ASP A 661 -23.08 -20.16 -25.76
CA ASP A 661 -24.22 -20.60 -26.57
C ASP A 661 -24.29 -19.90 -27.95
N ARG A 662 -23.84 -18.63 -28.04
CA ARG A 662 -23.72 -17.90 -29.32
C ARG A 662 -22.58 -18.44 -30.18
N ALA A 663 -21.42 -18.69 -29.57
CA ALA A 663 -20.25 -19.23 -30.28
C ALA A 663 -20.51 -20.64 -30.83
N PHE A 664 -21.23 -21.50 -30.11
CA PHE A 664 -21.68 -22.81 -30.63
C PHE A 664 -22.59 -22.69 -31.85
N LYS A 665 -23.56 -21.76 -31.84
CA LYS A 665 -24.41 -21.51 -33.03
C LYS A 665 -23.60 -20.99 -34.22
N LEU A 666 -22.58 -20.16 -33.96
CA LEU A 666 -21.68 -19.66 -35.01
C LEU A 666 -20.85 -20.80 -35.62
N ASP A 667 -20.23 -21.67 -34.82
CA ASP A 667 -19.48 -22.85 -35.31
C ASP A 667 -20.39 -23.78 -36.14
N GLN A 668 -21.66 -23.96 -35.75
CA GLN A 668 -22.62 -24.72 -36.57
C GLN A 668 -22.90 -24.06 -37.94
N MET A 669 -23.26 -22.76 -37.96
CA MET A 669 -23.55 -22.05 -39.21
C MET A 669 -22.33 -22.01 -40.15
N VAL A 670 -21.12 -21.92 -39.58
CA VAL A 670 -19.86 -21.95 -40.31
C VAL A 670 -19.61 -23.32 -40.97
N ARG A 671 -19.94 -24.43 -40.31
CA ARG A 671 -19.85 -25.78 -40.90
C ARG A 671 -20.82 -25.99 -42.06
N GLU A 672 -22.02 -25.43 -41.96
CA GLU A 672 -23.01 -25.45 -43.05
C GLU A 672 -22.50 -24.66 -44.26
N LEU A 673 -21.97 -23.45 -44.03
CA LEU A 673 -21.40 -22.60 -45.10
C LEU A 673 -20.14 -23.20 -45.75
N LEU A 674 -19.28 -23.87 -44.97
CA LEU A 674 -18.11 -24.60 -45.48
C LEU A 674 -18.53 -25.69 -46.48
N LYS A 675 -19.54 -26.48 -46.12
CA LYS A 675 -20.09 -27.56 -46.95
C LYS A 675 -20.69 -27.02 -48.27
N ASP A 676 -21.40 -25.88 -48.21
CA ASP A 676 -21.94 -25.23 -49.41
C ASP A 676 -20.82 -24.68 -50.32
N ALA A 677 -19.74 -24.14 -49.74
CA ALA A 677 -18.58 -23.68 -50.49
C ALA A 677 -17.81 -24.83 -51.18
N GLU A 678 -17.65 -25.97 -50.51
CA GLU A 678 -17.05 -27.19 -51.09
C GLU A 678 -17.90 -27.74 -52.25
N LEU A 679 -19.22 -27.82 -52.07
CA LEU A 679 -20.16 -28.21 -53.14
C LEU A 679 -20.06 -27.28 -54.34
N ALA A 680 -19.95 -25.97 -54.12
CA ALA A 680 -19.73 -25.01 -55.19
C ALA A 680 -18.40 -25.25 -55.93
N VAL A 681 -17.28 -25.53 -55.23
CA VAL A 681 -16.01 -25.86 -55.90
C VAL A 681 -16.13 -27.14 -56.73
N LEU A 682 -16.82 -28.17 -56.22
CA LEU A 682 -17.02 -29.45 -56.91
C LEU A 682 -17.79 -29.30 -58.23
N GLU A 683 -18.88 -28.51 -58.23
CA GLU A 683 -19.64 -28.23 -59.46
C GLU A 683 -18.80 -27.50 -60.51
N MET A 684 -17.83 -26.70 -60.10
CA MET A 684 -16.97 -25.93 -61.00
C MET A 684 -15.81 -26.74 -61.59
N GLU A 685 -15.46 -27.89 -61.00
CA GLU A 685 -14.46 -28.81 -61.53
C GLU A 685 -14.98 -29.69 -62.68
N LYS A 686 -16.28 -29.64 -62.96
CA LYS A 686 -16.88 -30.20 -64.17
C LYS A 686 -16.47 -29.44 -65.45
N PHE A 687 -15.96 -28.21 -65.33
CA PHE A 687 -15.50 -27.38 -66.45
C PHE A 687 -13.98 -27.43 -66.60
N LYS A 688 -13.48 -27.61 -67.83
CA LYS A 688 -12.03 -27.74 -68.13
C LYS A 688 -11.42 -26.41 -68.57
N PHE A 689 -10.26 -26.08 -68.01
CA PHE A 689 -9.48 -24.86 -68.29
C PHE A 689 -8.01 -25.19 -68.62
N ALA A 690 -7.29 -24.25 -69.25
CA ALA A 690 -6.09 -24.56 -70.05
C ALA A 690 -4.72 -24.35 -69.36
N SER A 691 -4.62 -24.21 -68.03
CA SER A 691 -3.33 -23.90 -67.38
C SER A 691 -3.27 -24.27 -65.88
N ASP A 692 -2.40 -25.23 -65.52
CA ASP A 692 -1.89 -25.45 -64.14
C ASP A 692 -0.57 -26.27 -64.21
N ALA A 693 0.55 -25.73 -63.68
CA ALA A 693 1.84 -26.43 -63.50
C ALA A 693 2.79 -25.66 -62.54
N SER A 694 3.66 -26.37 -61.78
CA SER A 694 4.32 -25.84 -60.56
C SER A 694 5.76 -26.30 -60.31
N SER A 695 6.57 -25.47 -59.63
CA SER A 695 7.83 -25.82 -58.90
C SER A 695 8.31 -24.60 -58.07
N GLY A 696 9.03 -24.69 -56.94
CA GLY A 696 9.51 -25.80 -56.10
C GLY A 696 10.37 -25.25 -54.93
N LEU A 697 10.45 -25.90 -53.77
CA LEU A 697 11.04 -25.35 -52.52
C LEU A 697 11.41 -26.46 -51.51
N LEU A 698 12.44 -26.25 -50.66
CA LEU A 698 12.73 -27.09 -49.47
C LEU A 698 12.47 -26.32 -48.16
N ARG A 699 11.95 -26.99 -47.13
CA ARG A 699 11.70 -26.41 -45.80
C ARG A 699 12.40 -27.15 -44.66
N MET A 700 13.06 -26.39 -43.79
CA MET A 700 13.60 -26.85 -42.50
C MET A 700 12.61 -26.53 -41.37
N GLY A 701 12.27 -27.51 -40.54
CA GLY A 701 11.52 -27.33 -39.31
C GLY A 701 12.42 -27.06 -38.10
N VAL A 702 11.88 -26.40 -37.06
CA VAL A 702 12.50 -26.35 -35.74
C VAL A 702 11.45 -26.34 -34.63
N VAL A 703 11.68 -27.11 -33.56
CA VAL A 703 10.87 -27.08 -32.33
C VAL A 703 10.94 -25.70 -31.64
N PRO A 704 9.85 -25.16 -31.07
CA PRO A 704 9.83 -23.82 -30.49
C PRO A 704 10.46 -23.79 -29.09
N LEU A 705 11.79 -23.67 -29.03
CA LEU A 705 12.56 -23.56 -27.78
C LEU A 705 12.49 -22.16 -27.17
N GLU A 706 12.28 -21.15 -28.02
CA GLU A 706 12.17 -19.72 -27.69
C GLU A 706 11.16 -19.07 -28.65
N SER A 707 10.87 -17.77 -28.47
CA SER A 707 9.92 -17.05 -29.33
C SER A 707 10.30 -17.14 -30.83
N PRO A 708 9.32 -17.18 -31.76
CA PRO A 708 9.60 -17.39 -33.18
C PRO A 708 10.64 -16.43 -33.78
N ALA A 709 10.60 -15.15 -33.41
CA ALA A 709 11.57 -14.15 -33.89
C ALA A 709 13.03 -14.47 -33.47
N VAL A 710 13.23 -15.02 -32.27
CA VAL A 710 14.55 -15.46 -31.83
C VAL A 710 14.96 -16.75 -32.55
N MET A 711 14.02 -17.70 -32.73
CA MET A 711 14.28 -18.93 -33.49
C MET A 711 14.71 -18.65 -34.95
N PHE A 712 14.06 -17.69 -35.63
CA PHE A 712 14.49 -17.23 -36.95
C PHE A 712 15.90 -16.62 -36.93
N LYS A 713 16.24 -15.83 -35.91
CA LYS A 713 17.59 -15.26 -35.74
C LYS A 713 18.65 -16.33 -35.48
N LYS A 714 18.34 -17.34 -34.69
CA LYS A 714 19.26 -18.43 -34.29
C LYS A 714 19.55 -19.42 -35.41
N PHE A 715 18.52 -19.85 -36.15
CA PHE A 715 18.63 -20.89 -37.19
C PHE A 715 18.76 -20.34 -38.61
N GLY A 716 18.52 -19.04 -38.84
CA GLY A 716 18.74 -18.38 -40.13
C GLY A 716 20.11 -18.65 -40.75
N PRO A 717 21.24 -18.45 -40.02
CA PRO A 717 22.59 -18.74 -40.53
C PRO A 717 22.77 -20.19 -40.99
N LEU A 718 22.17 -21.16 -40.27
CA LEU A 718 22.22 -22.57 -40.66
C LEU A 718 21.42 -22.82 -41.95
N THR A 719 20.23 -22.23 -42.11
CA THR A 719 19.46 -22.37 -43.36
C THR A 719 20.14 -21.73 -44.56
N GLU A 720 20.85 -20.61 -44.38
CA GLU A 720 21.63 -19.99 -45.45
C GLU A 720 22.84 -20.85 -45.85
N TYR A 721 23.57 -21.40 -44.87
CA TYR A 721 24.66 -22.35 -45.08
C TYR A 721 24.18 -23.60 -45.83
N LEU A 722 23.10 -24.23 -45.37
CA LEU A 722 22.53 -25.42 -46.02
C LEU A 722 22.02 -25.08 -47.42
N GLY A 723 21.41 -23.92 -47.63
CA GLY A 723 20.98 -23.49 -48.97
C GLY A 723 22.13 -23.35 -49.96
N LYS A 724 23.28 -22.82 -49.51
CA LYS A 724 24.52 -22.74 -50.30
C LYS A 724 25.14 -24.13 -50.57
N LYS A 725 25.20 -25.00 -49.56
CA LYS A 725 25.79 -26.35 -49.69
C LYS A 725 24.95 -27.33 -50.53
N LEU A 726 23.63 -27.21 -50.47
CA LEU A 726 22.67 -28.06 -51.19
C LEU A 726 22.21 -27.46 -52.53
N ASN A 727 22.72 -26.27 -52.90
CA ASN A 727 22.37 -25.51 -54.10
C ASN A 727 20.84 -25.35 -54.33
N ARG A 728 20.09 -25.13 -53.24
CA ARG A 728 18.61 -25.05 -53.23
C ARG A 728 18.15 -24.03 -52.20
N LYS A 729 16.98 -23.40 -52.41
CA LYS A 729 16.39 -22.54 -51.39
C LYS A 729 15.85 -23.39 -50.23
N VAL A 730 16.47 -23.25 -49.05
CA VAL A 730 16.00 -23.77 -47.77
C VAL A 730 15.24 -22.65 -47.05
N ASP A 731 13.99 -22.91 -46.69
CA ASP A 731 13.10 -21.98 -46.02
C ASP A 731 12.84 -22.45 -44.57
N LEU A 732 12.93 -21.55 -43.59
CA LEU A 732 12.82 -21.91 -42.17
C LEU A 732 11.35 -21.85 -41.72
N LYS A 733 10.86 -22.93 -41.11
CA LYS A 733 9.56 -23.00 -40.46
C LYS A 733 9.74 -23.33 -38.98
N VAL A 734 9.52 -22.34 -38.12
CA VAL A 734 9.37 -22.54 -36.67
C VAL A 734 7.99 -23.14 -36.42
N ALA A 735 7.90 -24.26 -35.69
CA ALA A 735 6.62 -24.86 -35.34
C ALA A 735 5.90 -24.05 -34.24
N VAL A 736 4.58 -24.16 -34.15
CA VAL A 736 3.76 -23.45 -33.14
C VAL A 736 3.98 -24.04 -31.74
N ASP A 737 4.10 -25.36 -31.67
CA ASP A 737 4.37 -26.15 -30.46
C ASP A 737 5.21 -27.39 -30.83
N PHE A 738 5.65 -28.16 -29.83
CA PHE A 738 6.45 -29.38 -30.02
C PHE A 738 5.70 -30.44 -30.84
N GLN A 739 4.38 -30.58 -30.66
CA GLN A 739 3.57 -31.58 -31.36
C GLN A 739 3.38 -31.23 -32.85
N SER A 740 3.31 -29.95 -33.17
CA SER A 740 3.25 -29.41 -34.53
C SER A 740 4.53 -29.71 -35.29
N ALA A 741 5.71 -29.60 -34.65
CA ALA A 741 6.98 -30.00 -35.26
C ALA A 741 6.99 -31.50 -35.64
N VAL A 742 6.48 -32.36 -34.74
CA VAL A 742 6.32 -33.81 -34.97
C VAL A 742 5.37 -34.11 -36.14
N ASN A 743 4.25 -33.39 -36.23
CA ASN A 743 3.28 -33.58 -37.31
C ASN A 743 3.78 -33.01 -38.66
N ASP A 744 4.45 -31.85 -38.66
CA ASP A 744 4.96 -31.18 -39.87
C ASP A 744 6.01 -32.03 -40.60
N ILE A 745 6.95 -32.64 -39.87
CA ILE A 745 7.95 -33.53 -40.48
C ILE A 745 7.32 -34.86 -40.92
N GLY A 746 6.39 -35.40 -40.14
CA GLY A 746 5.67 -36.64 -40.45
C GLY A 746 4.78 -36.55 -41.68
N GLN A 747 4.21 -35.37 -41.95
CA GLN A 747 3.38 -35.08 -43.13
C GLN A 747 4.19 -34.53 -44.31
N GLY A 748 5.52 -34.43 -44.19
CA GLY A 748 6.39 -33.90 -45.24
C GLY A 748 6.25 -32.39 -45.51
N VAL A 749 5.60 -31.64 -44.61
CA VAL A 749 5.48 -30.17 -44.68
C VAL A 749 6.85 -29.51 -44.52
N THR A 750 7.70 -30.11 -43.67
CA THR A 750 9.15 -29.87 -43.58
C THR A 750 9.88 -31.14 -44.01
N GLN A 751 11.00 -30.97 -44.72
CA GLN A 751 11.79 -32.11 -45.23
C GLN A 751 12.78 -32.63 -44.19
N PHE A 752 13.24 -31.75 -43.31
CA PHE A 752 14.06 -32.08 -42.15
C PHE A 752 13.75 -31.10 -41.01
N CYS A 753 13.94 -31.51 -39.77
CA CYS A 753 13.58 -30.72 -38.59
C CYS A 753 14.63 -30.87 -37.48
N PHE A 754 14.96 -29.76 -36.82
CA PHE A 754 15.74 -29.78 -35.57
C PHE A 754 14.81 -30.04 -34.38
N MET A 755 15.06 -31.13 -33.64
CA MET A 755 14.13 -31.73 -32.68
C MET A 755 14.82 -32.09 -31.35
N THR A 756 14.03 -32.22 -30.29
CA THR A 756 14.48 -32.78 -29.01
C THR A 756 14.53 -34.32 -29.08
N PRO A 757 15.23 -35.00 -28.14
CA PRO A 757 15.18 -36.47 -28.03
C PRO A 757 13.76 -37.04 -27.96
N SER A 758 12.89 -36.45 -27.14
CA SER A 758 11.49 -36.87 -26.99
C SER A 758 10.67 -36.70 -28.26
N THR A 759 10.71 -35.52 -28.89
CA THR A 759 9.95 -35.26 -30.12
C THR A 759 10.47 -36.07 -31.31
N TYR A 760 11.76 -36.42 -31.36
CA TYR A 760 12.26 -37.41 -32.32
C TYR A 760 11.63 -38.80 -32.09
N ILE A 761 11.63 -39.31 -30.86
CA ILE A 761 11.03 -40.62 -30.54
C ILE A 761 9.54 -40.66 -30.95
N GLU A 762 8.79 -39.59 -30.67
CA GLU A 762 7.39 -39.46 -31.10
C GLU A 762 7.25 -39.47 -32.62
N ALA A 763 8.06 -38.69 -33.35
CA ALA A 763 8.02 -38.62 -34.82
C ALA A 763 8.43 -39.95 -35.47
N HIS A 764 9.46 -40.62 -34.95
CA HIS A 764 9.90 -41.94 -35.40
C HIS A 764 8.80 -42.98 -35.18
N LYS A 765 8.23 -43.05 -33.97
CA LYS A 765 7.14 -43.98 -33.64
C LYS A 765 5.88 -43.78 -34.49
N LYS A 766 5.54 -42.53 -34.82
CA LYS A 766 4.28 -42.17 -35.50
C LYS A 766 4.37 -42.15 -37.02
N TYR A 767 5.52 -41.78 -37.57
CA TYR A 767 5.71 -41.50 -39.01
C TYR A 767 6.97 -42.14 -39.62
N ASN A 768 7.71 -42.94 -38.85
CA ASN A 768 8.93 -43.63 -39.29
C ASN A 768 10.04 -42.70 -39.82
N THR A 769 10.10 -41.47 -39.29
CA THR A 769 11.14 -40.47 -39.62
C THR A 769 12.51 -40.89 -39.11
N SER A 770 13.59 -40.62 -39.84
CA SER A 770 14.95 -41.04 -39.46
C SER A 770 15.75 -39.92 -38.82
N VAL A 771 16.46 -40.18 -37.73
CA VAL A 771 17.49 -39.25 -37.23
C VAL A 771 18.71 -39.28 -38.15
N LEU A 772 19.37 -38.13 -38.33
CA LEU A 772 20.50 -37.96 -39.24
C LEU A 772 21.80 -37.64 -38.49
N VAL A 773 21.73 -36.67 -37.57
CA VAL A 773 22.83 -36.20 -36.72
C VAL A 773 22.29 -35.68 -35.38
N LYS A 774 23.14 -35.65 -34.35
CA LYS A 774 22.93 -34.99 -33.06
C LYS A 774 24.00 -33.92 -32.82
N ALA A 775 23.65 -32.86 -32.11
CA ALA A 775 24.60 -31.78 -31.79
C ALA A 775 25.71 -32.26 -30.85
N LEU A 776 26.85 -31.58 -30.90
CA LEU A 776 27.93 -31.69 -29.92
C LEU A 776 27.94 -30.41 -29.06
N ARG A 777 27.72 -30.56 -27.75
CA ARG A 777 27.87 -29.50 -26.74
C ARG A 777 29.21 -29.69 -26.03
N ASP A 778 30.09 -28.69 -26.10
CA ASP A 778 31.43 -28.74 -25.49
C ASP A 778 32.20 -30.04 -25.85
N GLY A 779 32.06 -30.48 -27.10
CA GLY A 779 32.62 -31.73 -27.62
C GLY A 779 31.87 -33.02 -27.28
N LYS A 780 30.77 -32.97 -26.51
CA LYS A 780 30.00 -34.14 -26.06
C LYS A 780 28.67 -34.30 -26.81
N PRO A 781 28.26 -35.53 -27.19
CA PRO A 781 26.99 -35.80 -27.87
C PRO A 781 25.77 -35.94 -26.93
N TYR A 782 25.88 -35.47 -25.68
CA TYR A 782 24.91 -35.67 -24.63
C TYR A 782 24.92 -34.50 -23.62
N GLN A 783 23.87 -34.44 -22.81
CA GLN A 783 23.59 -33.45 -21.77
C GLN A 783 22.93 -34.14 -20.57
N HIS A 784 22.82 -33.45 -19.43
CA HIS A 784 22.06 -33.94 -18.28
C HIS A 784 20.85 -33.07 -17.92
N SER A 785 19.84 -33.70 -17.34
CA SER A 785 18.84 -33.04 -16.50
C SER A 785 19.39 -32.89 -15.09
N VAL A 786 19.14 -31.77 -14.43
CA VAL A 786 19.56 -31.49 -13.06
C VAL A 786 18.34 -31.09 -12.23
N ILE A 787 18.12 -31.81 -11.13
CA ILE A 787 17.18 -31.40 -10.09
C ILE A 787 17.90 -30.42 -9.18
N ILE A 788 17.31 -29.24 -9.01
CA ILE A 788 17.84 -28.07 -8.31
C ILE A 788 16.97 -27.72 -7.10
N THR A 789 17.59 -27.16 -6.07
CA THR A 789 16.93 -26.54 -4.91
C THR A 789 17.73 -25.30 -4.49
N LYS A 790 17.22 -24.51 -3.55
CA LYS A 790 17.93 -23.33 -3.03
C LYS A 790 19.05 -23.74 -2.06
N ASN A 791 20.14 -22.96 -1.97
CA ASN A 791 21.31 -23.31 -1.14
C ASN A 791 21.00 -23.49 0.36
N ASP A 792 20.02 -22.74 0.88
CA ASP A 792 19.52 -22.78 2.27
C ASP A 792 18.40 -23.82 2.49
N SER A 793 18.01 -24.57 1.46
CA SER A 793 16.99 -25.62 1.55
C SER A 793 17.50 -26.87 2.29
N ASN A 794 16.60 -27.51 3.05
CA ASN A 794 16.87 -28.77 3.75
C ASN A 794 16.79 -30.02 2.85
N ILE A 795 16.54 -29.88 1.55
CA ILE A 795 16.44 -30.98 0.57
C ILE A 795 17.85 -31.46 0.20
N ASN A 796 18.27 -32.64 0.65
CA ASN A 796 19.62 -33.17 0.43
C ASN A 796 19.66 -34.37 -0.51
N SER A 797 18.52 -35.00 -0.72
CA SER A 797 18.32 -36.21 -1.51
C SER A 797 17.06 -36.08 -2.40
N LEU A 798 16.77 -37.08 -3.23
CA LEU A 798 15.49 -37.08 -3.98
C LEU A 798 14.33 -37.42 -3.05
N GLU A 799 14.57 -38.26 -2.06
CA GLU A 799 13.62 -38.74 -1.07
C GLU A 799 13.01 -37.59 -0.24
N ASP A 800 13.77 -36.52 -0.01
CA ASP A 800 13.33 -35.29 0.68
C ASP A 800 12.28 -34.48 -0.11
N LEU A 801 12.04 -34.78 -1.39
CA LEU A 801 11.08 -34.09 -2.25
C LEU A 801 9.63 -34.56 -2.02
N LYS A 802 9.41 -35.62 -1.24
CA LYS A 802 8.06 -36.06 -0.89
C LYS A 802 7.34 -35.00 -0.05
N ASN A 803 6.10 -34.68 -0.43
CA ASN A 803 5.33 -33.55 0.11
C ASN A 803 6.03 -32.18 -0.03
N ARG A 804 6.84 -31.98 -1.08
CA ARG A 804 7.40 -30.67 -1.45
C ARG A 804 6.79 -30.12 -2.72
N SER A 805 6.98 -28.83 -2.95
CA SER A 805 6.61 -28.14 -4.18
C SER A 805 7.69 -28.30 -5.26
N PHE A 806 7.30 -28.72 -6.47
CA PHE A 806 8.24 -28.99 -7.56
C PHE A 806 7.90 -28.28 -8.88
N ALA A 807 8.85 -27.57 -9.46
CA ALA A 807 8.70 -26.92 -10.76
C ALA A 807 9.26 -27.79 -11.92
N PHE A 808 8.38 -28.18 -12.83
CA PHE A 808 8.72 -28.82 -14.11
C PHE A 808 8.70 -27.79 -15.25
N GLY A 809 9.28 -28.15 -16.40
CA GLY A 809 9.20 -27.35 -17.63
C GLY A 809 8.04 -27.78 -18.52
N ASP A 810 8.19 -27.57 -19.83
CA ASP A 810 7.24 -28.05 -20.83
C ASP A 810 7.02 -29.58 -20.72
N PRO A 811 5.77 -30.10 -20.78
CA PRO A 811 5.48 -31.53 -20.69
C PRO A 811 6.16 -32.44 -21.74
N HIS A 812 6.58 -31.91 -22.89
CA HIS A 812 7.37 -32.66 -23.89
C HIS A 812 8.89 -32.49 -23.69
N SER A 813 9.35 -31.69 -22.74
CA SER A 813 10.77 -31.47 -22.46
C SER A 813 11.45 -32.72 -21.92
N THR A 814 12.52 -33.16 -22.59
CA THR A 814 13.34 -34.27 -22.11
C THR A 814 14.02 -33.93 -20.78
N SER A 815 14.60 -32.73 -20.67
CA SER A 815 15.49 -32.35 -19.56
C SER A 815 14.81 -31.65 -18.38
N SER A 816 13.55 -31.18 -18.52
CA SER A 816 12.79 -30.54 -17.42
C SER A 816 11.43 -31.20 -17.12
N HIS A 817 11.08 -32.30 -17.78
CA HIS A 817 9.90 -33.11 -17.43
C HIS A 817 10.17 -34.62 -17.46
N ILE A 818 10.60 -35.17 -18.59
CA ILE A 818 10.67 -36.63 -18.79
C ILE A 818 11.77 -37.28 -17.92
N ALA A 819 13.02 -36.83 -18.05
CA ALA A 819 14.13 -37.31 -17.23
C ALA A 819 13.93 -37.07 -15.72
N PRO A 820 13.50 -35.89 -15.24
CA PRO A 820 13.29 -35.69 -13.81
C PRO A 820 12.11 -36.49 -13.24
N ARG A 821 11.02 -36.69 -13.99
CA ARG A 821 9.98 -37.66 -13.56
C ARG A 821 10.51 -39.09 -13.53
N GLY A 822 11.40 -39.46 -14.44
CA GLY A 822 12.14 -40.73 -14.40
C GLY A 822 13.01 -40.87 -13.13
N MET A 823 13.72 -39.81 -12.74
CA MET A 823 14.53 -39.77 -11.51
C MET A 823 13.67 -39.86 -10.24
N LEU A 824 12.56 -39.12 -10.16
CA LEU A 824 11.64 -39.17 -9.03
C LEU A 824 11.00 -40.57 -8.87
N LEU A 825 10.52 -41.17 -9.97
CA LEU A 825 9.98 -42.53 -9.94
C LEU A 825 11.03 -43.58 -9.54
N ALA A 826 12.29 -43.40 -9.93
CA ALA A 826 13.40 -44.26 -9.50
C ALA A 826 13.70 -44.13 -8.00
N ALA A 827 13.43 -42.97 -7.39
CA ALA A 827 13.48 -42.73 -5.95
C ALA A 827 12.16 -43.09 -5.21
N GLY A 828 11.18 -43.68 -5.91
CA GLY A 828 9.90 -44.09 -5.32
C GLY A 828 8.91 -42.94 -5.07
N ILE A 829 9.07 -41.80 -5.75
CA ILE A 829 8.19 -40.63 -5.68
C ILE A 829 7.39 -40.53 -6.98
N ASP A 830 6.07 -40.72 -6.90
CA ASP A 830 5.14 -40.38 -7.97
C ASP A 830 4.85 -38.85 -7.93
N ILE A 831 4.43 -38.26 -9.05
CA ILE A 831 4.06 -36.83 -9.10
C ILE A 831 2.90 -36.49 -8.13
N LYS A 832 2.07 -37.47 -7.77
CA LYS A 832 1.02 -37.34 -6.75
C LYS A 832 1.52 -37.35 -5.29
N ASP A 833 2.77 -37.75 -5.06
CA ASP A 833 3.44 -37.71 -3.74
C ASP A 833 4.11 -36.34 -3.48
N LEU A 834 4.08 -35.43 -4.44
CA LEU A 834 4.48 -34.03 -4.29
C LEU A 834 3.33 -33.24 -3.66
N PHE A 835 3.64 -32.23 -2.83
CA PHE A 835 2.61 -31.39 -2.21
C PHE A 835 1.94 -30.47 -3.24
N TYR A 836 2.74 -29.97 -4.18
CA TYR A 836 2.29 -29.16 -5.30
C TYR A 836 3.29 -29.29 -6.45
N TYR A 837 2.84 -29.21 -7.70
CA TYR A 837 3.75 -29.08 -8.83
C TYR A 837 3.11 -28.23 -9.93
N ASN A 838 3.94 -27.60 -10.75
CA ASN A 838 3.47 -26.84 -11.92
C ASN A 838 4.43 -26.98 -13.11
N TYR A 839 3.93 -26.72 -14.31
CA TYR A 839 4.68 -26.69 -15.55
C TYR A 839 4.95 -25.22 -15.94
N LEU A 840 6.15 -24.73 -15.67
CA LEU A 840 6.54 -23.34 -15.93
C LEU A 840 7.08 -23.11 -17.36
N GLY A 841 7.07 -24.15 -18.20
CA GLY A 841 7.54 -24.09 -19.58
C GLY A 841 9.07 -24.00 -19.70
N HIS A 842 9.63 -22.80 -19.51
CA HIS A 842 11.04 -22.52 -19.78
C HIS A 842 11.95 -22.81 -18.60
N HIS A 843 13.16 -23.32 -18.89
CA HIS A 843 14.16 -23.65 -17.87
C HIS A 843 14.60 -22.46 -17.00
N ASP A 844 14.70 -21.25 -17.58
CA ASP A 844 15.06 -20.03 -16.84
C ASP A 844 14.00 -19.64 -15.80
N ASP A 845 12.71 -19.93 -16.06
CA ASP A 845 11.62 -19.56 -15.16
C ASP A 845 11.51 -20.54 -13.98
N ILE A 846 11.81 -21.82 -14.22
CA ILE A 846 12.03 -22.83 -13.15
C ILE A 846 13.17 -22.40 -12.22
N ALA A 847 14.33 -22.00 -12.78
CA ALA A 847 15.48 -21.60 -11.98
C ALA A 847 15.18 -20.36 -11.11
N LYS A 848 14.46 -19.37 -11.65
CA LYS A 848 14.03 -18.17 -10.89
C LYS A 848 13.01 -18.54 -9.80
N ALA A 849 12.01 -19.36 -10.11
CA ALA A 849 10.96 -19.71 -9.16
C ALA A 849 11.52 -20.46 -7.93
N VAL A 850 12.52 -21.34 -8.13
CA VAL A 850 13.24 -22.00 -7.03
C VAL A 850 14.11 -21.03 -6.23
N LEU A 851 14.75 -20.05 -6.87
CA LEU A 851 15.54 -19.02 -6.17
C LEU A 851 14.68 -18.06 -5.34
N ASN A 852 13.51 -17.69 -5.87
CA ASN A 852 12.52 -16.84 -5.19
C ASN A 852 11.87 -17.55 -3.98
N GLY A 853 11.85 -18.88 -3.97
CA GLY A 853 11.12 -19.69 -2.99
C GLY A 853 9.66 -19.97 -3.38
N ASP A 854 9.28 -19.72 -4.64
CA ASP A 854 7.96 -20.07 -5.19
C ASP A 854 7.78 -21.60 -5.28
N PHE A 855 8.88 -22.35 -5.40
CA PHE A 855 8.94 -23.82 -5.32
C PHE A 855 10.17 -24.28 -4.52
N ASP A 856 10.02 -25.34 -3.72
CA ASP A 856 11.11 -25.92 -2.92
C ASP A 856 12.23 -26.50 -3.82
N ALA A 857 11.86 -27.04 -4.99
CA ALA A 857 12.78 -27.61 -5.97
C ALA A 857 12.22 -27.51 -7.41
N GLY A 858 13.07 -27.82 -8.39
CA GLY A 858 12.66 -27.92 -9.79
C GLY A 858 13.66 -28.66 -10.64
N ALA A 859 13.35 -28.87 -11.92
CA ALA A 859 14.24 -29.56 -12.86
C ALA A 859 14.59 -28.73 -14.08
N VAL A 860 15.89 -28.59 -14.35
CA VAL A 860 16.42 -27.80 -15.47
C VAL A 860 17.47 -28.57 -16.27
N MET A 861 17.84 -28.05 -17.44
CA MET A 861 19.01 -28.51 -18.19
C MET A 861 20.29 -28.13 -17.42
N GLU A 862 21.32 -28.98 -17.50
CA GLU A 862 22.62 -28.75 -16.84
C GLU A 862 23.21 -27.36 -17.11
N SER A 863 23.17 -26.87 -18.35
CA SER A 863 23.63 -25.54 -18.74
C SER A 863 22.89 -24.42 -17.98
N THR A 864 21.57 -24.54 -17.81
CA THR A 864 20.77 -23.61 -16.99
C THR A 864 21.08 -23.76 -15.50
N ALA A 865 21.31 -24.98 -15.01
CA ALA A 865 21.70 -25.21 -13.61
C ALA A 865 23.00 -24.46 -13.27
N TYR A 866 24.02 -24.58 -14.11
CA TYR A 866 25.29 -23.84 -13.95
C TYR A 866 25.12 -22.33 -14.07
N LYS A 867 24.32 -21.84 -15.04
CA LYS A 867 24.03 -20.40 -15.22
C LYS A 867 23.46 -19.73 -13.95
N TYR A 868 22.69 -20.45 -13.14
CA TYR A 868 22.07 -19.92 -11.91
C TYR A 868 22.71 -20.42 -10.60
N LYS A 869 23.80 -21.20 -10.67
CA LYS A 869 24.47 -21.79 -9.50
C LYS A 869 24.96 -20.73 -8.51
N ASP A 870 25.72 -19.76 -8.99
CA ASP A 870 26.33 -18.72 -8.16
C ASP A 870 25.30 -17.69 -7.63
N LEU A 871 24.05 -17.76 -8.11
CA LEU A 871 22.92 -16.96 -7.62
C LEU A 871 22.19 -17.62 -6.43
N GLY A 872 22.61 -18.80 -5.99
CA GLY A 872 22.08 -19.47 -4.81
C GLY A 872 21.43 -20.83 -5.04
N LEU A 873 21.62 -21.46 -6.20
CA LEU A 873 21.12 -22.82 -6.46
C LEU A 873 22.11 -23.92 -6.04
N ARG A 874 21.57 -24.96 -5.42
CA ARG A 874 22.23 -26.24 -5.12
C ARG A 874 21.72 -27.33 -6.04
N PHE A 875 22.63 -28.20 -6.48
CA PHE A 875 22.28 -29.35 -7.31
C PHE A 875 21.99 -30.56 -6.41
N VAL A 876 20.83 -31.18 -6.58
CA VAL A 876 20.39 -32.37 -5.81
C VAL A 876 20.80 -33.65 -6.54
N LYS A 877 20.49 -33.74 -7.84
CA LYS A 877 20.78 -34.93 -8.64
C LYS A 877 20.90 -34.59 -10.13
N PHE A 878 21.85 -35.26 -10.80
CA PHE A 878 21.99 -35.31 -12.25
C PHE A 878 21.38 -36.60 -12.79
N SER A 879 20.77 -36.55 -13.98
CA SER A 879 20.32 -37.73 -14.73
C SER A 879 21.49 -38.53 -15.31
N ASP A 880 21.18 -39.71 -15.85
CA ASP A 880 22.05 -40.36 -16.84
C ASP A 880 22.17 -39.51 -18.13
N ASP A 881 23.10 -39.86 -19.01
CA ASP A 881 23.34 -39.21 -20.30
C ASP A 881 22.05 -39.15 -21.15
N ILE A 882 21.58 -37.92 -21.43
CA ILE A 882 20.50 -37.63 -22.37
C ILE A 882 21.15 -37.23 -23.71
N PRO A 883 20.85 -37.89 -24.84
CA PRO A 883 21.36 -37.47 -26.15
C PRO A 883 21.07 -35.99 -26.44
N GLU A 884 21.98 -35.33 -27.14
CA GLU A 884 21.75 -33.93 -27.56
C GLU A 884 20.67 -33.80 -28.64
N PHE A 885 20.22 -32.56 -28.87
CA PHE A 885 19.20 -32.24 -29.84
C PHE A 885 19.66 -32.60 -31.25
N ASN A 886 18.73 -33.05 -32.07
CA ASN A 886 19.02 -33.79 -33.29
C ASN A 886 18.40 -33.15 -34.54
N ILE A 887 18.88 -33.56 -35.70
CA ILE A 887 18.23 -33.27 -36.98
C ILE A 887 17.63 -34.57 -37.50
N THR A 888 16.30 -34.57 -37.60
CA THR A 888 15.49 -35.67 -38.13
C THR A 888 15.07 -35.34 -39.56
N VAL A 889 14.98 -36.34 -40.44
CA VAL A 889 14.52 -36.22 -41.83
C VAL A 889 13.18 -36.91 -42.05
N SER A 890 12.35 -36.31 -42.91
CA SER A 890 11.08 -36.90 -43.32
C SER A 890 11.30 -38.10 -44.24
N THR A 891 10.38 -39.09 -44.20
CA THR A 891 10.41 -40.25 -45.09
C THR A 891 10.21 -39.89 -46.57
N SER A 892 9.68 -38.69 -46.86
CA SER A 892 9.52 -38.16 -48.22
C SER A 892 10.77 -37.44 -48.77
N LEU A 893 11.87 -37.36 -48.01
CA LEU A 893 13.10 -36.73 -48.49
C LEU A 893 13.89 -37.67 -49.38
N ASP A 894 14.36 -37.16 -50.53
CA ASP A 894 15.17 -37.93 -51.47
C ASP A 894 16.46 -38.47 -50.79
N PRO A 895 16.84 -39.76 -51.00
CA PRO A 895 18.01 -40.35 -50.35
C PRO A 895 19.35 -39.71 -50.71
N VAL A 896 19.50 -39.16 -51.93
CA VAL A 896 20.70 -38.43 -52.34
C VAL A 896 20.78 -37.11 -51.58
N LEU A 897 19.67 -36.35 -51.58
CA LEU A 897 19.58 -35.09 -50.84
C LEU A 897 19.73 -35.27 -49.32
N THR A 898 19.27 -36.40 -48.77
CA THR A 898 19.47 -36.79 -47.37
C THR A 898 20.97 -37.00 -47.07
N SER A 899 21.70 -37.61 -48.00
CA SER A 899 23.14 -37.84 -47.89
C SER A 899 23.94 -36.54 -48.02
N GLU A 900 23.56 -35.65 -48.93
CA GLU A 900 24.13 -34.31 -49.08
C GLU A 900 23.90 -33.45 -47.82
N LEU A 901 22.68 -33.49 -47.24
CA LEU A 901 22.33 -32.81 -45.99
C LEU A 901 23.20 -33.32 -44.83
N LYS A 902 23.38 -34.64 -44.70
CA LYS A 902 24.24 -35.25 -43.67
C LYS A 902 25.69 -34.78 -43.80
N ALA A 903 26.25 -34.82 -45.02
CA ALA A 903 27.60 -34.38 -45.29
C ALA A 903 27.80 -32.88 -44.98
N ALA A 904 26.83 -32.03 -45.33
CA ALA A 904 26.86 -30.61 -45.01
C ALA A 904 26.83 -30.34 -43.49
N LEU A 905 26.02 -31.09 -42.74
CA LEU A 905 25.91 -30.93 -41.28
C LEU A 905 27.16 -31.44 -40.54
N LEU A 906 27.72 -32.59 -40.94
CA LEU A 906 28.95 -33.13 -40.34
C LEU A 906 30.21 -32.29 -40.66
N ALA A 907 30.20 -31.55 -41.77
CA ALA A 907 31.28 -30.60 -42.10
C ALA A 907 31.26 -29.33 -41.23
N LEU A 908 30.17 -29.07 -40.48
CA LEU A 908 30.01 -27.88 -39.66
C LEU A 908 30.65 -28.09 -38.29
N THR A 909 31.86 -27.54 -38.11
CA THR A 909 32.63 -27.58 -36.85
C THR A 909 33.09 -26.19 -36.42
N ASP A 910 33.25 -26.00 -35.12
CA ASP A 910 33.72 -24.74 -34.51
C ASP A 910 35.18 -24.39 -34.77
N ASN A 911 35.95 -25.29 -35.39
CA ASN A 911 37.31 -25.06 -35.90
C ASN A 911 37.41 -24.05 -37.05
N THR A 912 36.28 -23.58 -37.59
CA THR A 912 36.22 -22.61 -38.70
C THR A 912 35.36 -21.42 -38.33
N ALA A 913 35.77 -20.19 -38.63
CA ALA A 913 35.02 -18.99 -38.22
C ALA A 913 33.55 -18.95 -38.71
N GLU A 914 33.27 -19.50 -39.90
CA GLU A 914 31.91 -19.68 -40.40
C GLU A 914 31.13 -20.70 -39.54
N GLY A 915 31.73 -21.86 -39.27
CA GLY A 915 31.14 -22.89 -38.41
C GLY A 915 30.93 -22.44 -36.97
N THR A 916 31.90 -21.78 -36.35
CA THR A 916 31.77 -21.19 -35.01
C THR A 916 30.60 -20.21 -34.97
N SER A 917 30.45 -19.34 -35.98
CA SER A 917 29.38 -18.35 -36.05
C SER A 917 27.99 -19.00 -36.13
N ILE A 918 27.83 -20.01 -37.00
CA ILE A 918 26.55 -20.72 -37.19
C ILE A 918 26.19 -21.58 -35.98
N LEU A 919 27.14 -22.32 -35.41
CA LEU A 919 26.90 -23.18 -34.26
C LEU A 919 26.55 -22.35 -33.02
N LYS A 920 27.32 -21.28 -32.76
CA LYS A 920 27.07 -20.38 -31.62
C LYS A 920 25.83 -19.50 -31.78
N SER A 921 25.34 -19.28 -33.01
CA SER A 921 24.02 -18.63 -33.19
C SER A 921 22.87 -19.51 -32.70
N ILE A 922 23.03 -20.84 -32.71
CA ILE A 922 22.04 -21.78 -32.15
C ILE A 922 22.24 -21.92 -30.63
N ASN A 923 23.46 -22.27 -30.20
CA ASN A 923 23.81 -22.40 -28.79
C ASN A 923 25.32 -22.12 -28.60
N GLU A 924 25.70 -21.27 -27.66
CA GLU A 924 27.08 -20.79 -27.47
C GLU A 924 28.11 -21.91 -27.24
N ASN A 925 27.66 -23.04 -26.70
CA ASN A 925 28.46 -24.22 -26.39
C ASN A 925 28.48 -25.28 -27.51
N TYR A 926 27.83 -25.05 -28.66
CA TYR A 926 27.84 -26.03 -29.75
C TYR A 926 29.16 -25.99 -30.54
N THR A 927 29.79 -27.17 -30.63
CA THR A 927 31.10 -27.37 -31.28
C THR A 927 30.97 -28.09 -32.63
N GLY A 928 29.84 -28.72 -32.91
CA GLY A 928 29.54 -29.33 -34.21
C GLY A 928 28.33 -30.26 -34.20
N PHE A 929 28.26 -31.15 -35.18
CA PHE A 929 27.32 -32.26 -35.25
C PHE A 929 28.06 -33.58 -35.39
N ILE A 930 27.49 -34.67 -34.84
CA ILE A 930 27.96 -36.04 -35.03
C ILE A 930 26.83 -36.91 -35.56
N GLU A 931 27.16 -38.00 -36.24
CA GLU A 931 26.19 -39.00 -36.67
C GLU A 931 25.40 -39.56 -35.48
N SER A 932 24.11 -39.83 -35.72
CA SER A 932 23.19 -40.37 -34.70
C SER A 932 22.34 -41.47 -35.30
N ALA A 933 22.00 -42.47 -34.49
CA ALA A 933 21.13 -43.60 -34.84
C ALA A 933 19.95 -43.67 -33.86
N ASP A 934 18.87 -44.37 -34.24
CA ASP A 934 17.69 -44.50 -33.37
C ASP A 934 18.02 -45.10 -31.98
N ASP A 935 18.97 -46.04 -31.94
CA ASP A 935 19.38 -46.70 -30.71
C ASP A 935 20.01 -45.77 -29.66
N ASP A 936 20.54 -44.60 -30.08
CA ASP A 936 21.04 -43.57 -29.16
C ASP A 936 19.94 -43.10 -28.17
N TYR A 937 18.67 -43.17 -28.59
CA TYR A 937 17.53 -42.61 -27.86
C TYR A 937 16.82 -43.63 -26.96
N ASN A 938 17.33 -44.86 -26.87
CA ASN A 938 16.73 -45.95 -26.08
C ASN A 938 16.60 -45.61 -24.58
N ASN A 939 17.56 -44.90 -23.99
CA ASN A 939 17.47 -44.48 -22.57
C ASN A 939 16.27 -43.55 -22.33
N VAL A 940 16.07 -42.56 -23.20
CA VAL A 940 14.94 -41.63 -23.14
C VAL A 940 13.62 -42.35 -23.40
N ARG A 941 13.59 -43.28 -24.37
CA ARG A 941 12.44 -44.16 -24.68
C ARG A 941 11.98 -44.97 -23.46
N ILE A 942 12.93 -45.52 -22.69
CA ILE A 942 12.63 -46.22 -21.42
C ILE A 942 12.03 -45.26 -20.39
N MET A 943 12.58 -44.05 -20.25
CA MET A 943 12.04 -43.03 -19.33
C MET A 943 10.61 -42.60 -19.70
N MET A 944 10.34 -42.35 -20.99
CA MET A 944 8.99 -41.98 -21.46
C MET A 944 7.97 -43.12 -21.20
N THR A 945 8.35 -44.36 -21.49
CA THR A 945 7.49 -45.53 -21.23
C THR A 945 7.18 -45.67 -19.73
N LYS A 946 8.19 -45.55 -18.85
CA LYS A 946 8.02 -45.62 -17.39
C LYS A 946 7.17 -44.47 -16.81
N THR A 947 7.16 -43.31 -17.45
CA THR A 947 6.42 -42.12 -17.00
C THR A 947 5.02 -41.98 -17.63
N GLY A 948 4.61 -42.94 -18.46
CA GLY A 948 3.31 -42.96 -19.15
C GLY A 948 3.19 -41.99 -20.32
N LEU A 949 4.32 -41.60 -20.93
CA LEU A 949 4.41 -40.60 -21.99
C LEU A 949 4.71 -41.19 -23.38
N LEU A 950 4.86 -42.51 -23.50
CA LEU A 950 5.08 -43.24 -24.76
C LEU A 950 4.26 -44.52 -24.80
#